data_AF-A0A517VEC6-F1
#
_entry.id   AF-A0A517VEC6-F1
#
_cell.length_a   1.000
_cell.length_b   1.000
_cell.length_c   1.000
_cell.angle_alpha   90.00
_cell.angle_beta   90.00
_cell.angle_gamma   90.00
#
_symmetry.space_group_name_H-M   'P 1'
#
loop_
_entity.id
_entity.type
_entity.pdbx_description
1 polymer ?
#
loop_
_entity_poly.entity_id
_entity_poly.type
_entity_poly.pdbx_seq_one_letter_code
_entity_poly.pdbx_strand_id
1 'polypeptide(L)'
;MFRQSVRVTLLLSCLLLTGIPLAQAAEPDLKSLLSQPVLENDLSWKEVQTFIAPRVPGMPEISSVEEWEKYISQVRSNVLNKVVFRGEATKWRDTKLKVVWLETIAGGPEYKIQKLRFEALPGLWVPALLYIPNDLTGKVPVVMNVNGHDRNGKAADYKQVRCINQAKRGMLALNIEWLGMGQLNVSGFTHYKMNQLDLCGTSGLAPFYLSMKRGLDVLLSHPHADPERVAVAGLSGGGWQTIFISSLDERVTLSNPVAGYSSFLTRVYHTKDLGDSEQTPNDLAVYADYTHLTAMRAPRPTLLTNNSKDNCCFESGYAQPPLLKAAFPIFKLYDKENNLQKHVNDDPGDHNFLKDNREALYRMLSAHFSEPGNPLPVKEMECNAELKTADELKVELPANNADFHTLALKLCQNLPRRTKSTPEKQRAALKQVVHFRPADTPLDATQTSQTTAGKTTVTFWKLKIDQNWTVPAVEFSNGDSESTTILVADAGRKSLEKQVEKLLAQGETVLAVDPFYFGESKISQRDFLYGLLVAAVGERPLGIQAGQLTSIAHWLHDQKKQTSVKIQSVGPRSSLFSLVAAAINPEVFSSVQLQGSFGSLKEIIEQDQSVNQSPELFCFGLLKQFDIKDLVALAGKDKVNFIDPSERVKQELSQVQVKKDLDYLGEGRSEKLDLYLPDPQFQSGPYPAVVIIHGGGWHGGDKAARRELNIGNNLAKAGYVCASINYQLAERHSRFTDNLKQVWPGHLQDCKTAVRYLRKHAKQYQIDTDHIGAIGGSAGGHLVAMLAVTGDDPQLDPKGPYADFSTRIQAVVPMYGAHDLIALAKSRDLLDSFTDEEKELSQQASAVSHLTKDDPPFLILHGTKDTTVPLEQSKRLQSALQNENMPSELLIIEGAPHSFHLQPSQQDLRPAVIGFFDRYLKP
;
A
#
# COMPACT_ATOMS: atom_id res chain seq x y z
N MET A 1 -69.89 -53.79 13.60
CA MET A 1 -70.65 -54.76 12.79
C MET A 1 -70.80 -54.19 11.38
N PHE A 2 -70.35 -54.99 10.40
CA PHE A 2 -70.75 -55.14 8.99
C PHE A 2 -71.20 -53.91 8.17
N ARG A 3 -70.54 -53.53 7.07
CA ARG A 3 -70.32 -54.17 5.74
C ARG A 3 -71.41 -53.83 4.72
N GLN A 4 -70.92 -53.60 3.50
CA GLN A 4 -71.52 -53.80 2.16
C GLN A 4 -72.34 -52.64 1.58
N SER A 5 -71.88 -51.99 0.51
CA SER A 5 -71.67 -52.43 -0.89
C SER A 5 -72.94 -52.23 -1.71
N VAL A 6 -72.88 -51.44 -2.80
CA VAL A 6 -73.39 -51.81 -4.14
C VAL A 6 -72.67 -50.95 -5.19
N ARG A 7 -72.32 -51.59 -6.31
CA ARG A 7 -71.57 -51.08 -7.47
C ARG A 7 -72.50 -50.84 -8.68
N VAL A 8 -72.21 -49.75 -9.41
CA VAL A 8 -72.08 -49.61 -10.89
C VAL A 8 -73.41 -49.70 -11.69
N THR A 9 -73.74 -48.78 -12.62
CA THR A 9 -73.19 -48.74 -13.99
C THR A 9 -73.58 -47.47 -14.81
N LEU A 10 -72.57 -46.91 -15.50
CA LEU A 10 -72.44 -46.04 -16.69
C LEU A 10 -73.65 -45.31 -17.34
N LEU A 11 -73.46 -44.05 -17.77
CA LEU A 11 -73.02 -43.69 -19.15
C LEU A 11 -72.81 -42.15 -19.40
N LEU A 12 -71.71 -41.85 -20.09
CA LEU A 12 -71.33 -40.73 -21.00
C LEU A 12 -71.74 -39.25 -20.76
N SER A 13 -70.73 -38.36 -20.68
CA SER A 13 -70.68 -37.09 -21.46
C SER A 13 -69.24 -36.57 -21.58
N CYS A 14 -68.85 -36.09 -22.77
CA CYS A 14 -67.58 -35.44 -23.09
C CYS A 14 -67.55 -33.98 -22.56
N LEU A 15 -66.38 -33.48 -22.11
CA LEU A 15 -65.70 -32.25 -22.57
C LEU A 15 -64.59 -31.78 -21.59
N LEU A 16 -63.54 -31.20 -22.19
CA LEU A 16 -62.48 -30.33 -21.63
C LEU A 16 -61.28 -31.00 -20.93
N LEU A 17 -60.30 -31.38 -21.77
CA LEU A 17 -58.88 -31.37 -21.42
C LEU A 17 -58.45 -29.94 -21.10
N THR A 18 -58.27 -29.62 -19.82
CA THR A 18 -57.43 -28.50 -19.39
C THR A 18 -56.14 -29.10 -18.84
N GLY A 19 -55.03 -28.80 -19.51
CA GLY A 19 -53.71 -29.17 -19.06
C GLY A 19 -53.43 -28.51 -17.71
N ILE A 20 -53.16 -29.33 -16.69
CA ILE A 20 -52.56 -28.85 -15.46
C ILE A 20 -51.13 -28.45 -15.84
N PRO A 21 -50.72 -27.17 -15.70
CA PRO A 21 -49.31 -26.83 -15.87
C PRO A 21 -48.54 -27.56 -14.77
N LEU A 22 -47.57 -28.38 -15.17
CA LEU A 22 -46.51 -28.85 -14.28
C LEU A 22 -45.93 -27.60 -13.61
N ALA A 23 -46.10 -27.48 -12.29
CA ALA A 23 -45.50 -26.41 -11.52
C ALA A 23 -43.99 -26.48 -11.75
N GLN A 24 -43.46 -25.53 -12.50
CA GLN A 24 -42.04 -25.32 -12.68
C GLN A 24 -41.48 -25.09 -11.27
N ALA A 25 -40.62 -25.99 -10.79
CA ALA A 25 -40.03 -25.85 -9.46
C ALA A 25 -39.36 -24.48 -9.37
N ALA A 26 -39.75 -23.69 -8.36
CA ALA A 26 -39.22 -22.34 -8.19
C ALA A 26 -37.69 -22.38 -8.11
N GLU A 27 -37.04 -21.45 -8.80
CA GLU A 27 -35.58 -21.30 -8.73
C GLU A 27 -35.13 -20.98 -7.29
N PRO A 28 -33.94 -21.44 -6.87
CA PRO A 28 -33.44 -21.18 -5.52
C PRO A 28 -33.30 -19.67 -5.27
N ASP A 29 -33.83 -19.18 -4.15
CA ASP A 29 -33.52 -17.84 -3.63
C ASP A 29 -32.09 -17.84 -3.08
N LEU A 30 -31.13 -17.72 -3.99
CA LEU A 30 -29.69 -17.78 -3.69
C LEU A 30 -29.28 -16.72 -2.68
N LYS A 31 -29.88 -15.52 -2.74
CA LYS A 31 -29.58 -14.43 -1.82
C LYS A 31 -29.96 -14.77 -0.38
N SER A 32 -31.16 -15.32 -0.18
CA SER A 32 -31.61 -15.77 1.14
C SER A 32 -30.73 -16.88 1.68
N LEU A 33 -30.42 -17.89 0.86
CA LEU A 33 -29.57 -19.02 1.24
C LEU A 33 -28.13 -18.58 1.59
N LEU A 34 -27.54 -17.69 0.79
CA LEU A 34 -26.23 -17.10 1.07
C LEU A 34 -26.21 -16.17 2.30
N SER A 35 -27.38 -15.73 2.79
CA SER A 35 -27.50 -14.88 3.97
C SER A 35 -27.84 -15.65 5.25
N GLN A 36 -28.22 -16.93 5.13
CA GLN A 36 -28.58 -17.76 6.29
C GLN A 36 -27.34 -17.99 7.17
N PRO A 37 -27.39 -17.67 8.49
CA PRO A 37 -26.26 -17.84 9.39
C PRO A 37 -25.93 -19.31 9.63
N VAL A 38 -24.64 -19.61 9.74
CA VAL A 38 -24.07 -20.93 10.01
C VAL A 38 -23.41 -20.98 11.39
N LEU A 39 -22.81 -19.89 11.84
CA LEU A 39 -22.10 -19.79 13.11
C LEU A 39 -23.03 -19.31 14.23
N GLU A 40 -22.73 -19.72 15.46
CA GLU A 40 -23.29 -19.10 16.64
C GLU A 40 -22.82 -17.65 16.79
N ASN A 41 -23.68 -16.79 17.35
CA ASN A 41 -23.29 -15.44 17.75
C ASN A 41 -22.02 -15.47 18.64
N ASP A 42 -21.06 -14.60 18.33
CA ASP A 42 -19.78 -14.41 19.03
C ASP A 42 -18.76 -15.57 18.93
N LEU A 43 -19.01 -16.64 18.17
CA LEU A 43 -18.03 -17.73 18.01
C LEU A 43 -16.66 -17.21 17.53
N SER A 44 -16.66 -16.38 16.48
CA SER A 44 -15.43 -15.78 15.93
C SER A 44 -14.63 -14.99 16.97
N TRP A 45 -15.33 -14.29 17.88
CA TRP A 45 -14.66 -13.58 18.97
C TRP A 45 -14.02 -14.55 19.97
N LYS A 46 -14.74 -15.59 20.41
CA LYS A 46 -14.22 -16.61 21.33
C LYS A 46 -13.02 -17.37 20.74
N GLU A 47 -13.05 -17.65 19.45
CA GLU A 47 -11.93 -18.28 18.74
C GLU A 47 -10.70 -17.39 18.72
N VAL A 48 -10.87 -16.10 18.42
CA VAL A 48 -9.78 -15.11 18.52
C VAL A 48 -9.20 -15.06 19.94
N GLN A 49 -10.04 -15.10 20.97
CA GLN A 49 -9.56 -15.11 22.35
C GLN A 49 -8.73 -16.36 22.67
N THR A 50 -9.24 -17.53 22.28
CA THR A 50 -8.58 -18.83 22.48
C THR A 50 -7.27 -18.90 21.70
N PHE A 51 -7.21 -18.26 20.53
CA PHE A 51 -6.03 -18.20 19.69
C PHE A 51 -4.96 -17.25 20.25
N ILE A 52 -5.33 -16.06 20.73
CA ILE A 52 -4.38 -15.04 21.19
C ILE A 52 -3.86 -15.35 22.59
N ALA A 53 -4.72 -15.72 23.55
CA ALA A 53 -4.35 -15.86 24.96
C ALA A 53 -3.09 -16.74 25.21
N PRO A 54 -2.94 -17.95 24.63
CA PRO A 54 -1.75 -18.78 24.87
C PRO A 54 -0.48 -18.27 24.18
N ARG A 55 -0.59 -17.28 23.28
CA ARG A 55 0.54 -16.69 22.55
C ARG A 55 1.10 -15.43 23.23
N VAL A 56 0.38 -14.87 24.20
CA VAL A 56 0.89 -13.75 25.01
C VAL A 56 1.94 -14.30 25.99
N PRO A 57 3.16 -13.74 26.05
CA PRO A 57 4.21 -14.21 26.95
C PRO A 57 3.78 -14.02 28.41
N GLY A 58 3.93 -15.07 29.20
CA GLY A 58 3.78 -15.00 30.66
C GLY A 58 5.04 -14.45 31.31
N MET A 59 4.90 -13.87 32.51
CA MET A 59 6.05 -13.49 33.33
C MET A 59 6.83 -14.74 33.75
N PRO A 60 8.18 -14.73 33.65
CA PRO A 60 8.99 -15.85 34.12
C PRO A 60 8.98 -15.94 35.65
N GLU A 61 9.25 -17.14 36.18
CA GLU A 61 9.63 -17.32 37.58
C GLU A 61 11.09 -16.90 37.75
N ILE A 62 11.35 -15.90 38.59
CA ILE A 62 12.68 -15.32 38.78
C ILE A 62 12.98 -15.24 40.27
N SER A 63 14.18 -15.67 40.66
CA SER A 63 14.56 -15.85 42.07
C SER A 63 15.71 -14.95 42.52
N SER A 64 16.39 -14.27 41.59
CA SER A 64 17.51 -13.37 41.89
C SER A 64 17.53 -12.14 40.98
N VAL A 65 18.20 -11.08 41.45
CA VAL A 65 18.44 -9.85 40.69
C VAL A 65 19.25 -10.13 39.41
N GLU A 66 20.29 -10.96 39.49
CA GLU A 66 21.13 -11.29 38.32
C GLU A 66 20.32 -11.98 37.22
N GLU A 67 19.47 -12.94 37.61
CA GLU A 67 18.58 -13.64 36.68
C GLU A 67 17.59 -12.67 36.01
N TRP A 68 16.99 -11.76 36.79
CA TRP A 68 16.11 -10.72 36.27
C TRP A 68 16.83 -9.81 35.26
N GLU A 69 18.00 -9.27 35.63
CA GLU A 69 18.75 -8.34 34.77
C GLU A 69 19.14 -8.97 33.44
N LYS A 70 19.60 -10.23 33.48
CA LYS A 70 19.92 -10.99 32.26
C LYS A 70 18.69 -11.18 31.37
N TYR A 71 17.58 -11.62 31.96
CA TYR A 71 16.32 -11.84 31.23
C TYR A 71 15.80 -10.54 30.61
N ILE A 72 15.70 -9.48 31.43
CA ILE A 72 15.04 -8.24 31.01
C ILE A 72 15.88 -7.42 30.04
N SER A 73 17.22 -7.49 30.13
CA SER A 73 18.14 -6.93 29.13
C SER A 73 17.92 -7.58 27.75
N GLN A 74 17.73 -8.90 27.72
CA GLN A 74 17.42 -9.62 26.49
C GLN A 74 16.04 -9.25 25.93
N VAL A 75 15.02 -9.12 26.79
CA VAL A 75 13.68 -8.65 26.39
C VAL A 75 13.74 -7.23 25.83
N ARG A 76 14.39 -6.29 26.53
CA ARG A 76 14.58 -4.90 26.08
C ARG A 76 15.27 -4.84 24.72
N SER A 77 16.36 -5.59 24.56
CA SER A 77 17.09 -5.71 23.29
C SER A 77 16.21 -6.28 22.18
N ASN A 78 15.40 -7.30 22.47
CA ASN A 78 14.47 -7.87 21.48
C ASN A 78 13.39 -6.85 21.08
N VAL A 79 12.76 -6.16 22.02
CA VAL A 79 11.74 -5.14 21.69
C VAL A 79 12.36 -4.03 20.83
N LEU A 80 13.53 -3.50 21.23
CA LEU A 80 14.19 -2.45 20.45
C LEU A 80 14.61 -2.93 19.05
N ASN A 81 15.28 -4.07 18.94
CA ASN A 81 15.87 -4.51 17.67
C ASN A 81 14.89 -5.25 16.74
N LYS A 82 13.89 -5.93 17.30
CA LYS A 82 12.95 -6.81 16.56
C LYS A 82 11.53 -6.29 16.50
N VAL A 83 11.22 -5.16 17.16
CA VAL A 83 9.91 -4.49 17.05
C VAL A 83 10.10 -3.03 16.60
N VAL A 84 10.89 -2.24 17.34
CA VAL A 84 11.03 -0.80 17.09
C VAL A 84 11.94 -0.49 15.89
N PHE A 85 13.15 -1.05 15.84
CA PHE A 85 14.18 -0.64 14.87
C PHE A 85 14.33 -1.61 13.69
N ARG A 86 13.21 -1.96 13.05
CA ARG A 86 13.17 -2.81 11.85
C ARG A 86 13.19 -2.04 10.54
N GLY A 87 13.87 -2.59 9.54
CA GLY A 87 13.91 -2.02 8.20
C GLY A 87 14.72 -0.73 8.16
N GLU A 88 14.19 0.32 7.55
CA GLU A 88 14.88 1.62 7.48
C GLU A 88 15.00 2.29 8.87
N ALA A 89 14.15 1.90 9.83
CA ALA A 89 14.18 2.41 11.20
C ALA A 89 15.50 2.13 11.93
N THR A 90 16.24 1.07 11.55
CA THR A 90 17.59 0.83 12.08
C THR A 90 18.52 1.99 11.78
N LYS A 91 18.41 2.60 10.59
CA LYS A 91 19.22 3.78 10.22
C LYS A 91 18.68 5.03 10.88
N TRP A 92 17.36 5.18 11.00
CA TRP A 92 16.75 6.35 11.67
C TRP A 92 17.19 6.46 13.13
N ARG A 93 17.39 5.33 13.82
CA ARG A 93 17.94 5.28 15.17
C ARG A 93 19.25 6.07 15.32
N ASP A 94 20.12 5.97 14.32
CA ASP A 94 21.49 6.52 14.39
C ASP A 94 21.60 7.91 13.75
N THR A 95 20.48 8.50 13.30
CA THR A 95 20.49 9.86 12.73
C THR A 95 20.70 10.91 13.81
N LYS A 96 21.52 11.92 13.50
CA LYS A 96 21.83 13.02 14.44
C LYS A 96 20.57 13.84 14.73
N LEU A 97 20.36 14.14 16.01
CA LEU A 97 19.32 15.07 16.46
C LEU A 97 19.55 16.45 15.86
N LYS A 98 18.51 17.05 15.29
CA LYS A 98 18.47 18.46 14.94
C LYS A 98 17.38 19.14 15.75
N VAL A 99 17.71 20.30 16.31
CA VAL A 99 16.81 21.11 17.12
C VAL A 99 16.80 22.52 16.55
N VAL A 100 15.61 23.09 16.42
CA VAL A 100 15.42 24.52 16.12
C VAL A 100 14.77 25.15 17.34
N TRP A 101 15.55 25.95 18.05
CA TRP A 101 15.08 26.80 19.15
C TRP A 101 14.44 28.06 18.57
N LEU A 102 13.22 28.38 18.99
CA LEU A 102 12.45 29.51 18.49
C LEU A 102 12.34 30.60 19.57
N GLU A 103 11.34 31.46 19.49
CA GLU A 103 11.07 32.49 20.49
C GLU A 103 10.82 31.90 21.90
N THR A 104 11.25 32.65 22.92
CA THR A 104 10.81 32.46 24.29
C THR A 104 9.66 33.42 24.56
N ILE A 105 8.55 32.90 25.09
CA ILE A 105 7.41 33.71 25.52
C ILE A 105 7.33 33.75 27.05
N ALA A 106 6.69 34.80 27.57
CA ALA A 106 6.37 34.88 28.99
C ALA A 106 5.41 33.75 29.39
N GLY A 107 5.78 33.01 30.45
CA GLY A 107 4.89 32.06 31.11
C GLY A 107 4.06 32.79 32.16
N GLY A 108 4.40 32.55 33.43
CA GLY A 108 3.93 33.28 34.61
C GLY A 108 5.10 34.01 35.32
N PRO A 109 4.89 34.55 36.52
CA PRO A 109 5.92 35.25 37.28
C PRO A 109 7.20 34.43 37.54
N GLU A 110 7.06 33.10 37.69
CA GLU A 110 8.13 32.20 38.14
C GLU A 110 8.81 31.42 37.00
N TYR A 111 8.30 31.47 35.76
CA TYR A 111 8.82 30.67 34.65
C TYR A 111 8.57 31.31 33.28
N LYS A 112 9.33 30.85 32.28
CA LYS A 112 9.20 31.18 30.86
C LYS A 112 8.98 29.94 30.00
N ILE A 113 8.45 30.10 28.79
CA ILE A 113 8.22 29.00 27.85
C ILE A 113 9.10 29.20 26.62
N GLN A 114 10.02 28.28 26.37
CA GLN A 114 10.83 28.22 25.18
C GLN A 114 10.14 27.34 24.13
N LYS A 115 9.77 27.92 22.99
CA LYS A 115 9.24 27.17 21.85
C LYS A 115 10.39 26.49 21.09
N LEU A 116 10.16 25.26 20.62
CA LEU A 116 11.13 24.54 19.81
C LEU A 116 10.46 23.51 18.92
N ARG A 117 11.19 23.07 17.90
CA ARG A 117 10.91 21.83 17.16
C ARG A 117 12.18 21.01 17.03
N PHE A 118 12.05 19.70 17.01
CA PHE A 118 13.16 18.80 16.77
C PHE A 118 12.82 17.77 15.69
N GLU A 119 13.81 17.41 14.90
CA GLU A 119 13.65 16.40 13.85
C GLU A 119 13.65 15.02 14.52
N ALA A 120 12.52 14.31 14.49
CA ALA A 120 12.34 12.99 15.10
C ALA A 120 12.76 11.83 14.20
N LEU A 121 12.83 12.07 12.89
CA LEU A 121 13.50 11.27 11.86
C LEU A 121 13.66 12.16 10.62
N PRO A 122 14.54 11.83 9.64
CA PRO A 122 14.80 12.73 8.51
C PRO A 122 13.52 13.22 7.80
N GLY A 123 13.26 14.53 7.90
CA GLY A 123 12.08 15.19 7.32
C GLY A 123 10.86 15.33 8.25
N LEU A 124 10.77 14.58 9.34
CA LEU A 124 9.65 14.64 10.30
C LEU A 124 10.07 15.43 11.54
N TRP A 125 9.39 16.55 11.77
CA TRP A 125 9.62 17.47 12.87
C TRP A 125 8.49 17.43 13.88
N VAL A 126 8.86 17.36 15.15
CA VAL A 126 7.93 17.35 16.30
C VAL A 126 8.03 18.70 17.00
N PRO A 127 6.94 19.46 17.13
CA PRO A 127 6.91 20.68 17.91
C PRO A 127 6.86 20.36 19.41
N ALA A 128 7.48 21.20 20.22
CA ALA A 128 7.50 21.05 21.67
C ALA A 128 7.59 22.39 22.39
N LEU A 129 7.26 22.37 23.68
CA LEU A 129 7.32 23.51 24.59
C LEU A 129 8.17 23.13 25.81
N LEU A 130 9.21 23.90 26.09
CA LEU A 130 10.04 23.73 27.29
C LEU A 130 9.69 24.83 28.29
N TYR A 131 9.14 24.44 29.44
CA TYR A 131 8.83 25.31 30.57
C TYR A 131 10.06 25.39 31.46
N ILE A 132 10.59 26.60 31.66
CA ILE A 132 11.88 26.85 32.30
C ILE A 132 11.65 27.78 33.50
N PRO A 133 11.95 27.35 34.74
CA PRO A 133 11.95 28.25 35.90
C PRO A 133 12.85 29.47 35.66
N ASN A 134 12.45 30.65 36.12
CA ASN A 134 13.23 31.87 35.92
C ASN A 134 14.57 31.83 36.68
N ASP A 135 14.57 31.24 37.88
CA ASP A 135 15.71 31.20 38.80
C ASP A 135 16.32 29.79 38.90
N LEU A 136 16.92 29.31 37.81
CA LEU A 136 17.62 28.01 37.81
C LEU A 136 19.03 28.13 38.39
N THR A 137 19.31 27.36 39.46
CA THR A 137 20.66 27.19 40.00
C THR A 137 21.05 25.72 40.02
N GLY A 138 22.25 25.39 39.53
CA GLY A 138 22.75 24.01 39.55
C GLY A 138 21.96 23.06 38.65
N LYS A 139 22.05 21.77 38.95
CA LYS A 139 21.29 20.72 38.24
C LYS A 139 19.91 20.56 38.90
N VAL A 140 18.86 20.52 38.09
CA VAL A 140 17.46 20.39 38.55
C VAL A 140 16.77 19.19 37.93
N PRO A 141 15.75 18.62 38.59
CA PRO A 141 14.94 17.57 38.01
C PRO A 141 14.30 17.98 36.69
N VAL A 142 14.08 17.00 35.84
CA VAL A 142 13.44 17.19 34.54
C VAL A 142 12.26 16.26 34.35
N VAL A 143 11.21 16.75 33.69
CA VAL A 143 10.01 15.98 33.41
C VAL A 143 9.65 16.08 31.92
N MET A 144 9.64 14.95 31.23
CA MET A 144 9.07 14.85 29.89
C MET A 144 7.58 14.52 30.01
N ASN A 145 6.75 15.42 29.51
CA ASN A 145 5.31 15.37 29.54
C ASN A 145 4.82 14.92 28.16
N VAL A 146 4.35 13.68 28.10
CA VAL A 146 3.83 13.06 26.88
C VAL A 146 2.30 13.12 26.85
N ASN A 147 1.74 13.06 25.64
CA ASN A 147 0.39 13.51 25.36
C ASN A 147 -0.51 12.37 24.87
N GLY A 148 -1.71 12.24 25.44
CA GLY A 148 -2.77 11.35 24.96
C GLY A 148 -3.65 11.99 23.88
N HIS A 149 -4.78 11.32 23.58
CA HIS A 149 -5.69 11.57 22.44
C HIS A 149 -6.53 12.85 22.55
N ASP A 150 -5.94 13.95 23.01
CA ASP A 150 -6.57 15.26 23.07
C ASP A 150 -6.24 16.05 21.80
N ARG A 151 -7.28 16.53 21.11
CA ARG A 151 -7.15 17.30 19.86
C ARG A 151 -6.36 18.59 20.02
N ASN A 152 -6.35 19.19 21.21
CA ASN A 152 -5.56 20.38 21.51
C ASN A 152 -4.06 20.05 21.74
N GLY A 153 -3.68 18.77 21.74
CA GLY A 153 -2.29 18.35 21.84
C GLY A 153 -1.62 18.92 23.09
N LYS A 154 -0.39 19.42 22.96
CA LYS A 154 0.37 20.07 24.04
C LYS A 154 -0.27 21.35 24.60
N ALA A 155 -1.26 21.93 23.90
CA ALA A 155 -1.96 23.14 24.33
C ALA A 155 -3.18 22.87 25.22
N ALA A 156 -3.57 21.62 25.48
CA ALA A 156 -4.71 21.34 26.36
C ALA A 156 -4.44 21.79 27.80
N ASP A 157 -5.45 22.38 28.45
CA ASP A 157 -5.33 23.04 29.76
C ASP A 157 -4.70 22.14 30.83
N TYR A 158 -5.19 20.92 31.02
CA TYR A 158 -4.67 20.02 32.06
C TYR A 158 -3.19 19.63 31.83
N LYS A 159 -2.71 19.65 30.59
CA LYS A 159 -1.31 19.40 30.24
C LYS A 159 -0.45 20.63 30.54
N GLN A 160 -0.97 21.83 30.25
CA GLN A 160 -0.33 23.09 30.65
C GLN A 160 -0.23 23.18 32.17
N VAL A 161 -1.34 22.97 32.91
CA VAL A 161 -1.36 22.99 34.39
C VAL A 161 -0.28 22.09 34.98
N ARG A 162 -0.12 20.87 34.44
CA ARG A 162 0.92 19.93 34.85
C ARG A 162 2.34 20.47 34.61
N CYS A 163 2.62 21.02 33.44
CA CYS A 163 3.93 21.57 33.11
C CYS A 163 4.26 22.82 33.93
N ILE A 164 3.28 23.72 34.11
CA ILE A 164 3.41 24.93 34.92
C ILE A 164 3.71 24.56 36.37
N ASN A 165 2.97 23.60 36.94
CA ASN A 165 3.19 23.15 38.31
C ASN A 165 4.57 22.52 38.52
N GLN A 166 5.13 21.84 37.52
CA GLN A 166 6.50 21.32 37.57
C GLN A 166 7.53 22.46 37.49
N ALA A 167 7.33 23.45 36.61
CA ALA A 167 8.19 24.62 36.51
C ALA A 167 8.20 25.46 37.80
N LYS A 168 7.04 25.71 38.40
CA LYS A 168 6.93 26.39 39.71
C LYS A 168 7.60 25.63 40.87
N ARG A 169 7.89 24.34 40.70
CA ARG A 169 8.67 23.51 41.64
C ARG A 169 10.17 23.46 41.32
N GLY A 170 10.65 24.32 40.42
CA GLY A 170 12.05 24.40 40.04
C GLY A 170 12.51 23.32 39.05
N MET A 171 11.58 22.65 38.34
CA MET A 171 11.91 21.59 37.39
C MET A 171 11.84 22.08 35.94
N LEU A 172 12.64 21.50 35.06
CA LEU A 172 12.44 21.66 33.61
C LEU A 172 11.31 20.75 33.16
N ALA A 173 10.29 21.29 32.49
CA ALA A 173 9.19 20.50 31.96
C ALA A 173 9.10 20.61 30.44
N LEU A 174 9.39 19.53 29.73
CA LEU A 174 9.27 19.46 28.27
C LEU A 174 7.94 18.81 27.88
N ASN A 175 7.09 19.51 27.15
CA ASN A 175 5.84 19.00 26.61
C ASN A 175 5.97 18.81 25.11
N ILE A 176 6.06 17.55 24.66
CA ILE A 176 6.25 17.20 23.24
C ILE A 176 4.91 16.90 22.59
N GLU A 177 4.70 17.37 21.36
CA GLU A 177 3.50 17.03 20.60
C GLU A 177 3.46 15.53 20.26
N TRP A 178 2.26 14.97 20.21
CA TRP A 178 2.06 13.58 19.81
C TRP A 178 1.62 13.49 18.35
N LEU A 179 2.13 12.49 17.62
CA LEU A 179 1.76 12.27 16.22
C LEU A 179 0.23 12.06 16.13
N GLY A 180 -0.44 12.81 15.26
CA GLY A 180 -1.90 12.75 15.10
C GLY A 180 -2.68 13.66 16.04
N MET A 181 -2.02 14.43 16.92
CA MET A 181 -2.67 15.36 17.86
C MET A 181 -2.14 16.79 17.72
N GLY A 182 -2.89 17.76 18.23
CA GLY A 182 -2.48 19.17 18.24
C GLY A 182 -2.07 19.66 16.86
N GLN A 183 -0.87 20.21 16.75
CA GLN A 183 -0.33 20.68 15.48
C GLN A 183 0.00 19.58 14.46
N LEU A 184 0.09 18.33 14.90
CA LEU A 184 0.32 17.16 14.05
C LEU A 184 -0.99 16.40 13.78
N ASN A 185 -2.16 16.97 14.11
CA ASN A 185 -3.47 16.43 13.75
C ASN A 185 -3.79 16.70 12.28
N VAL A 186 -3.04 16.04 11.40
CA VAL A 186 -3.27 16.03 9.95
C VAL A 186 -3.45 14.58 9.48
N SER A 187 -4.12 14.40 8.33
CA SER A 187 -4.54 13.08 7.85
C SER A 187 -3.39 12.08 7.70
N GLY A 188 -2.17 12.51 7.39
CA GLY A 188 -1.01 11.63 7.25
C GLY A 188 -0.42 11.11 8.56
N PHE A 189 -0.86 11.62 9.72
CA PHE A 189 -0.45 11.16 11.05
C PHE A 189 -1.52 10.35 11.80
N THR A 190 -2.62 9.97 11.16
CA THR A 190 -3.56 9.04 11.79
C THR A 190 -2.81 7.74 12.15
N HIS A 191 -2.98 7.23 13.38
CA HIS A 191 -2.13 6.14 13.88
C HIS A 191 -2.22 4.89 13.02
N TYR A 192 -3.40 4.61 12.49
CA TYR A 192 -3.67 3.48 11.59
C TYR A 192 -2.92 3.54 10.24
N LYS A 193 -2.34 4.68 9.87
CA LYS A 193 -1.46 4.81 8.68
C LYS A 193 -0.02 4.46 8.96
N MET A 194 0.40 4.34 10.23
CA MET A 194 1.77 3.89 10.53
C MET A 194 2.07 2.52 9.92
N ASN A 195 1.04 1.69 9.74
CA ASN A 195 1.16 0.36 9.15
C ASN A 195 1.48 0.38 7.64
N GLN A 196 1.35 1.52 6.94
CA GLN A 196 1.90 1.67 5.58
C GLN A 196 3.43 1.46 5.58
N LEU A 197 4.11 1.88 6.67
CA LEU A 197 5.53 1.59 6.88
C LEU A 197 5.76 0.09 7.13
N ASP A 198 4.88 -0.55 7.90
CA ASP A 198 4.95 -1.98 8.20
C ASP A 198 4.87 -2.82 6.92
N LEU A 199 3.97 -2.48 5.98
CA LEU A 199 3.89 -3.11 4.66
C LEU A 199 5.23 -3.02 3.89
N CYS A 200 5.91 -1.86 3.99
CA CYS A 200 7.26 -1.64 3.44
C CYS A 200 8.38 -2.37 4.20
N GLY A 201 8.06 -3.09 5.28
CA GLY A 201 9.01 -3.80 6.14
C GLY A 201 9.83 -2.89 7.04
N THR A 202 9.34 -1.68 7.32
CA THR A 202 9.92 -0.73 8.26
C THR A 202 8.95 -0.49 9.40
N SER A 203 9.42 -0.52 10.66
CA SER A 203 8.50 -0.42 11.80
C SER A 203 7.74 0.91 11.82
N GLY A 204 6.41 0.84 11.75
CA GLY A 204 5.53 1.98 11.97
C GLY A 204 5.57 2.51 13.41
N LEU A 205 6.10 1.73 14.35
CA LEU A 205 6.28 2.13 15.75
C LEU A 205 7.49 3.04 15.95
N ALA A 206 8.48 2.98 15.06
CA ALA A 206 9.73 3.71 15.19
C ALA A 206 9.57 5.24 15.29
N PRO A 207 8.71 5.90 14.48
CA PRO A 207 8.49 7.34 14.61
C PRO A 207 8.00 7.76 15.99
N PHE A 208 7.12 6.98 16.63
CA PHE A 208 6.67 7.25 18.00
C PHE A 208 7.81 7.13 19.00
N TYR A 209 8.54 6.01 18.98
CA TYR A 209 9.65 5.79 19.92
C TYR A 209 10.77 6.84 19.75
N LEU A 210 11.14 7.16 18.51
CA LEU A 210 12.18 8.16 18.23
C LEU A 210 11.75 9.57 18.60
N SER A 211 10.46 9.92 18.48
CA SER A 211 9.94 11.20 18.95
C SER A 211 10.15 11.35 20.47
N MET A 212 9.82 10.31 21.24
CA MET A 212 10.03 10.30 22.69
C MET A 212 11.52 10.29 23.07
N LYS A 213 12.32 9.42 22.45
CA LYS A 213 13.76 9.31 22.73
C LYS A 213 14.48 10.62 22.47
N ARG A 214 14.18 11.29 21.35
CA ARG A 214 14.77 12.58 21.00
C ARG A 214 14.24 13.71 21.86
N GLY A 215 12.99 13.63 22.31
CA GLY A 215 12.47 14.50 23.37
C GLY A 215 13.34 14.43 24.64
N LEU A 216 13.72 13.22 25.07
CA LEU A 216 14.67 13.05 26.18
C LEU A 216 16.05 13.62 25.86
N ASP A 217 16.58 13.39 24.66
CA ASP A 217 17.87 13.94 24.23
C ASP A 217 17.88 15.48 24.28
N VAL A 218 16.79 16.11 23.81
CA VAL A 218 16.58 17.56 23.88
C VAL A 218 16.53 18.02 25.34
N LEU A 219 15.69 17.39 26.16
CA LEU A 219 15.52 17.77 27.57
C LEU A 219 16.83 17.68 28.35
N LEU A 220 17.56 16.58 28.18
CA LEU A 220 18.83 16.32 28.87
C LEU A 220 20.00 17.13 28.31
N SER A 221 19.86 17.72 27.11
CA SER A 221 20.86 18.66 26.57
C SER A 221 20.85 20.02 27.27
N HIS A 222 19.80 20.34 28.03
CA HIS A 222 19.72 21.61 28.74
C HIS A 222 20.82 21.69 29.84
N PRO A 223 21.56 22.82 29.98
CA PRO A 223 22.69 22.91 30.90
C PRO A 223 22.34 22.60 32.36
N HIS A 224 21.12 22.93 32.78
CA HIS A 224 20.61 22.67 34.12
C HIS A 224 19.91 21.32 34.30
N ALA A 225 19.75 20.50 33.25
CA ALA A 225 19.10 19.20 33.38
C ALA A 225 19.95 18.24 34.23
N ASP A 226 19.32 17.62 35.23
CA ASP A 226 19.89 16.54 36.03
C ASP A 226 19.59 15.17 35.40
N PRO A 227 20.61 14.44 34.90
CA PRO A 227 20.40 13.13 34.27
C PRO A 227 19.98 12.03 35.25
N GLU A 228 20.11 12.23 36.57
CA GLU A 228 19.70 11.25 37.59
C GLU A 228 18.25 11.45 38.04
N ARG A 229 17.64 12.61 37.74
CA ARG A 229 16.28 12.97 38.14
C ARG A 229 15.40 13.27 36.93
N VAL A 230 15.05 12.21 36.20
CA VAL A 230 14.32 12.27 34.93
C VAL A 230 12.98 11.56 35.07
N ALA A 231 11.89 12.31 35.04
CA ALA A 231 10.53 11.77 35.06
C ALA A 231 9.87 11.77 33.68
N VAL A 232 9.00 10.79 33.44
CA VAL A 232 8.05 10.79 32.32
C VAL A 232 6.64 10.55 32.83
N ALA A 233 5.68 11.35 32.38
CA ALA A 233 4.28 11.21 32.77
C ALA A 233 3.32 11.61 31.64
N GLY A 234 2.17 10.93 31.58
CA GLY A 234 1.12 11.20 30.60
C GLY A 234 -0.12 10.34 30.78
N LEU A 235 -1.23 10.80 30.18
CA LEU A 235 -2.57 10.19 30.21
C LEU A 235 -2.88 9.46 28.90
N SER A 236 -3.63 8.35 28.95
CA SER A 236 -4.16 7.66 27.76
C SER A 236 -3.02 7.16 26.86
N GLY A 237 -3.00 7.52 25.58
CA GLY A 237 -1.82 7.33 24.72
C GLY A 237 -0.53 7.91 25.29
N GLY A 238 -0.59 8.95 26.14
CA GLY A 238 0.54 9.45 26.94
C GLY A 238 0.95 8.50 28.06
N GLY A 239 0.02 7.75 28.65
CA GLY A 239 0.32 6.68 29.61
C GLY A 239 1.01 5.50 28.95
N TRP A 240 0.57 5.12 27.74
CA TRP A 240 1.29 4.16 26.90
C TRP A 240 2.71 4.64 26.57
N GLN A 241 2.85 5.86 26.04
CA GLN A 241 4.14 6.48 25.75
C GLN A 241 5.05 6.43 26.97
N THR A 242 4.51 6.80 28.15
CA THR A 242 5.26 6.79 29.41
C THR A 242 5.81 5.41 29.74
N ILE A 243 4.99 4.36 29.75
CA ILE A 243 5.51 3.02 30.08
C ILE A 243 6.48 2.50 29.01
N PHE A 244 6.19 2.78 27.74
CA PHE A 244 6.98 2.28 26.62
C PHE A 244 8.39 2.90 26.58
N ILE A 245 8.51 4.22 26.72
CA ILE A 245 9.84 4.86 26.77
C ILE A 245 10.56 4.57 28.09
N SER A 246 9.85 4.57 29.24
CA SER A 246 10.50 4.43 30.54
C SER A 246 11.05 3.03 30.80
N SER A 247 10.45 2.00 30.20
CA SER A 247 10.96 0.63 30.28
C SER A 247 12.18 0.44 29.36
N LEU A 248 12.17 1.03 28.17
CA LEU A 248 13.17 0.79 27.12
C LEU A 248 14.35 1.78 27.10
N ASP A 249 14.20 3.00 27.60
CA ASP A 249 15.29 3.98 27.75
C ASP A 249 15.61 4.15 29.25
N GLU A 250 16.79 3.69 29.63
CA GLU A 250 17.16 3.56 31.04
C GLU A 250 17.38 4.90 31.75
N ARG A 251 17.56 5.98 30.98
CA ARG A 251 17.70 7.35 31.49
C ARG A 251 16.45 7.87 32.21
N VAL A 252 15.28 7.25 32.00
CA VAL A 252 14.08 7.61 32.75
C VAL A 252 14.15 7.00 34.15
N THR A 253 14.33 7.82 35.18
CA THR A 253 14.49 7.37 36.56
C THR A 253 13.17 7.34 37.34
N LEU A 254 12.13 8.08 36.92
CA LEU A 254 10.78 8.02 37.48
C LEU A 254 9.71 7.95 36.38
N SER A 255 8.66 7.14 36.56
CA SER A 255 7.57 7.07 35.58
C SER A 255 6.19 7.11 36.22
N ASN A 256 5.27 7.87 35.63
CA ASN A 256 3.85 7.85 35.99
C ASN A 256 2.95 7.71 34.75
N PRO A 257 2.75 6.47 34.26
CA PRO A 257 1.75 6.21 33.25
C PRO A 257 0.34 6.30 33.87
N VAL A 258 -0.52 7.14 33.28
CA VAL A 258 -1.90 7.34 33.73
C VAL A 258 -2.87 6.76 32.71
N ALA A 259 -3.67 5.77 33.11
CA ALA A 259 -4.76 5.15 32.33
C ALA A 259 -4.43 4.99 30.83
N GLY A 260 -3.34 4.29 30.51
CA GLY A 260 -2.81 4.28 29.14
C GLY A 260 -2.49 2.92 28.53
N TYR A 261 -2.52 1.86 29.34
CA TYR A 261 -2.21 0.52 28.87
C TYR A 261 -2.72 -0.55 29.85
N SER A 262 -2.91 -1.75 29.31
CA SER A 262 -3.14 -3.00 30.04
C SER A 262 -2.42 -4.14 29.31
N SER A 263 -2.28 -5.29 29.97
CA SER A 263 -1.66 -6.48 29.35
C SER A 263 -2.42 -6.90 28.10
N PHE A 264 -1.73 -7.48 27.12
CA PHE A 264 -2.39 -8.05 25.95
C PHE A 264 -3.40 -9.11 26.34
N LEU A 265 -3.14 -9.88 27.41
CA LEU A 265 -4.10 -10.85 27.94
C LEU A 265 -5.38 -10.17 28.46
N THR A 266 -5.27 -9.01 29.13
CA THR A 266 -6.45 -8.22 29.52
C THR A 266 -7.21 -7.73 28.28
N ARG A 267 -6.51 -7.23 27.25
CA ARG A 267 -7.14 -6.73 26.01
C ARG A 267 -7.97 -7.79 25.28
N VAL A 268 -7.57 -9.05 25.36
CA VAL A 268 -8.32 -10.18 24.77
C VAL A 268 -9.76 -10.26 25.31
N TYR A 269 -9.96 -9.93 26.60
CA TYR A 269 -11.25 -10.06 27.27
C TYR A 269 -11.97 -8.71 27.49
N HIS A 270 -11.28 -7.58 27.32
CA HIS A 270 -11.81 -6.24 27.56
C HIS A 270 -11.75 -5.36 26.29
N THR A 271 -12.87 -5.28 25.57
CA THR A 271 -12.96 -4.65 24.24
C THR A 271 -12.65 -3.15 24.20
N LYS A 272 -12.75 -2.46 25.35
CA LYS A 272 -12.38 -1.04 25.50
C LYS A 272 -10.86 -0.81 25.43
N ASP A 273 -10.06 -1.83 25.76
CA ASP A 273 -8.60 -1.72 25.96
C ASP A 273 -7.77 -2.15 24.75
N LEU A 274 -8.40 -2.61 23.65
CA LEU A 274 -7.72 -3.21 22.50
C LEU A 274 -6.54 -2.35 21.97
N GLY A 275 -6.68 -1.02 22.01
CA GLY A 275 -5.63 -0.05 21.69
C GLY A 275 -5.34 0.09 20.20
N ASP A 276 -4.84 1.24 19.80
CA ASP A 276 -4.53 1.57 18.40
C ASP A 276 -3.19 0.93 17.93
N SER A 277 -2.78 1.18 16.68
CA SER A 277 -1.62 0.52 16.06
C SER A 277 -0.30 0.68 16.82
N GLU A 278 -0.09 1.80 17.49
CA GLU A 278 1.10 2.06 18.30
C GLU A 278 1.04 1.32 19.65
N GLN A 279 -0.17 1.12 20.19
CA GLN A 279 -0.40 0.36 21.42
C GLN A 279 -0.47 -1.15 21.18
N THR A 280 -0.73 -1.58 19.94
CA THR A 280 -0.80 -2.98 19.50
C THR A 280 0.06 -3.20 18.26
N PRO A 281 1.38 -2.92 18.32
CA PRO A 281 2.24 -2.99 17.16
C PRO A 281 2.59 -4.44 16.82
N ASN A 282 2.88 -4.67 15.53
CA ASN A 282 3.33 -5.96 15.00
C ASN A 282 4.42 -6.61 15.89
N ASP A 283 4.21 -7.87 16.26
CA ASP A 283 5.16 -8.74 16.97
C ASP A 283 5.59 -8.31 18.40
N LEU A 284 5.00 -7.27 19.00
CA LEU A 284 5.40 -6.87 20.37
C LEU A 284 5.13 -7.99 21.39
N ALA A 285 3.95 -8.60 21.32
CA ALA A 285 3.54 -9.72 22.17
C ALA A 285 4.19 -11.05 21.78
N VAL A 286 5.22 -11.06 20.92
CA VAL A 286 6.15 -12.20 20.77
C VAL A 286 7.29 -12.08 21.79
N TYR A 287 7.69 -10.86 22.13
CA TYR A 287 8.88 -10.58 22.93
C TYR A 287 8.58 -10.02 24.31
N ALA A 288 7.47 -9.30 24.46
CA ALA A 288 7.08 -8.69 25.71
C ALA A 288 5.57 -8.43 25.78
N ASP A 289 5.01 -8.61 26.96
CA ASP A 289 3.72 -8.04 27.31
C ASP A 289 3.91 -6.74 28.13
N TYR A 290 2.86 -5.92 28.27
CA TYR A 290 2.93 -4.71 29.10
C TYR A 290 3.18 -5.02 30.59
N THR A 291 2.88 -6.24 31.05
CA THR A 291 3.34 -6.75 32.36
C THR A 291 4.87 -6.73 32.46
N HIS A 292 5.57 -7.15 31.40
CA HIS A 292 7.02 -7.17 31.33
C HIS A 292 7.58 -5.75 31.32
N LEU A 293 7.00 -4.84 30.53
CA LEU A 293 7.42 -3.44 30.49
C LEU A 293 7.24 -2.75 31.85
N THR A 294 6.19 -3.11 32.60
CA THR A 294 5.97 -2.60 33.97
C THR A 294 6.99 -3.14 34.95
N ALA A 295 7.27 -4.45 34.92
CA ALA A 295 8.29 -5.05 35.77
C ALA A 295 9.71 -4.55 35.42
N MET A 296 9.99 -4.25 34.15
CA MET A 296 11.27 -3.70 33.64
C MET A 296 11.66 -2.35 34.26
N ARG A 297 10.71 -1.71 34.94
CA ARG A 297 10.99 -0.49 35.70
C ARG A 297 11.78 -0.76 36.97
N ALA A 298 11.69 -1.93 37.59
CA ALA A 298 12.43 -2.23 38.81
C ALA A 298 13.95 -1.98 38.61
N PRO A 299 14.64 -1.38 39.60
CA PRO A 299 14.14 -0.85 40.87
C PRO A 299 13.59 0.60 40.81
N ARG A 300 13.49 1.22 39.63
CA ARG A 300 13.25 2.65 39.46
C ARG A 300 11.81 3.06 39.85
N PRO A 301 11.62 4.19 40.57
CA PRO A 301 10.31 4.71 40.97
C PRO A 301 9.25 4.70 39.86
N THR A 302 8.09 4.12 40.16
CA THR A 302 6.99 3.91 39.21
C THR A 302 5.66 4.05 39.93
N LEU A 303 4.83 4.98 39.48
CA LEU A 303 3.45 5.18 39.94
C LEU A 303 2.48 4.76 38.85
N LEU A 304 1.71 3.70 39.10
CA LEU A 304 0.60 3.32 38.23
C LEU A 304 -0.66 4.08 38.65
N THR A 305 -1.16 4.94 37.78
CA THR A 305 -2.40 5.68 38.02
C THR A 305 -3.51 5.20 37.08
N ASN A 306 -4.67 4.86 37.64
CA ASN A 306 -5.87 4.53 36.88
C ASN A 306 -7.08 5.22 37.51
N ASN A 307 -8.19 5.31 36.77
CA ASN A 307 -9.44 5.89 37.27
C ASN A 307 -10.47 4.76 37.48
N SER A 308 -11.26 4.83 38.55
CA SER A 308 -12.15 3.71 38.94
C SER A 308 -13.41 3.59 38.11
N LYS A 309 -13.81 4.66 37.41
CA LYS A 309 -15.00 4.72 36.54
C LYS A 309 -14.58 5.17 35.14
N ASP A 310 -13.42 4.73 34.67
CA ASP A 310 -12.86 5.16 33.40
C ASP A 310 -13.84 4.84 32.26
N ASN A 311 -14.44 5.90 31.71
CA ASN A 311 -15.47 5.82 30.69
C ASN A 311 -14.89 5.65 29.28
N CYS A 312 -13.56 5.67 29.14
CA CYS A 312 -12.85 5.47 27.90
C CYS A 312 -12.22 4.07 27.82
N CYS A 313 -11.23 3.79 28.68
CA CYS A 313 -10.40 2.57 28.66
C CYS A 313 -9.52 2.46 29.93
N PHE A 314 -8.99 1.27 30.21
CA PHE A 314 -8.03 1.00 31.30
C PHE A 314 -8.56 1.27 32.71
N GLU A 315 -9.84 0.95 32.94
CA GLU A 315 -10.46 1.05 34.26
C GLU A 315 -9.65 0.28 35.32
N SER A 316 -9.49 0.88 36.49
CA SER A 316 -8.57 0.37 37.52
C SER A 316 -8.89 -1.07 37.97
N GLY A 317 -10.15 -1.49 37.90
CA GLY A 317 -10.60 -2.80 38.39
C GLY A 317 -9.98 -4.01 37.67
N TYR A 318 -9.66 -3.88 36.38
CA TYR A 318 -9.10 -4.97 35.58
C TYR A 318 -7.75 -4.64 34.92
N ALA A 319 -7.46 -3.37 34.63
CA ALA A 319 -6.23 -3.00 33.94
C ALA A 319 -5.01 -3.00 34.88
N GLN A 320 -5.16 -2.49 36.09
CA GLN A 320 -4.05 -2.30 37.05
C GLN A 320 -3.58 -3.59 37.76
N PRO A 321 -4.46 -4.50 38.23
CA PRO A 321 -4.04 -5.64 39.04
C PRO A 321 -3.05 -6.60 38.35
N PRO A 322 -3.21 -6.98 37.07
CA PRO A 322 -2.24 -7.84 36.39
C PRO A 322 -0.84 -7.21 36.31
N LEU A 323 -0.76 -5.88 36.12
CA LEU A 323 0.50 -5.15 36.04
C LEU A 323 1.24 -5.14 37.39
N LEU A 324 0.50 -4.90 38.48
CA LEU A 324 1.06 -4.94 39.84
C LEU A 324 1.50 -6.35 40.23
N LYS A 325 0.69 -7.37 39.89
CA LYS A 325 1.02 -8.78 40.15
C LYS A 325 2.34 -9.19 39.49
N ALA A 326 2.59 -8.68 38.28
CA ALA A 326 3.84 -8.92 37.55
C ALA A 326 5.03 -8.15 38.13
N ALA A 327 4.86 -6.87 38.46
CA ALA A 327 5.96 -6.00 38.84
C ALA A 327 6.39 -6.14 40.30
N PHE A 328 5.44 -6.29 41.23
CA PHE A 328 5.74 -6.29 42.67
C PHE A 328 6.80 -7.31 43.10
N PRO A 329 6.76 -8.59 42.67
CA PRO A 329 7.80 -9.56 43.03
C PRO A 329 9.19 -9.13 42.59
N ILE A 330 9.32 -8.49 41.42
CA ILE A 330 10.60 -8.01 40.92
C ILE A 330 11.10 -6.83 41.75
N PHE A 331 10.26 -5.83 42.06
CA PHE A 331 10.66 -4.73 42.94
C PHE A 331 11.11 -5.23 44.33
N LYS A 332 10.47 -6.29 44.84
CA LYS A 332 10.87 -6.97 46.06
C LYS A 332 12.24 -7.65 45.96
N LEU A 333 12.63 -8.21 44.81
CA LEU A 333 13.98 -8.78 44.61
C LEU A 333 15.08 -7.73 44.81
N TYR A 334 14.79 -6.43 44.60
CA TYR A 334 15.72 -5.33 44.80
C TYR A 334 15.66 -4.69 46.20
N ASP A 335 14.77 -5.15 47.09
CA ASP A 335 14.41 -4.45 48.33
C ASP A 335 13.93 -3.01 48.09
N LYS A 336 13.13 -2.82 47.02
CA LYS A 336 12.62 -1.51 46.56
C LYS A 336 11.11 -1.49 46.36
N GLU A 337 10.34 -2.24 47.14
CA GLU A 337 8.88 -2.31 47.03
C GLU A 337 8.22 -0.93 47.09
N ASN A 338 8.75 -0.03 47.93
CA ASN A 338 8.24 1.34 48.09
C ASN A 338 8.39 2.21 46.84
N ASN A 339 9.23 1.80 45.88
CA ASN A 339 9.38 2.47 44.58
C ASN A 339 8.23 2.12 43.61
N LEU A 340 7.46 1.06 43.85
CA LEU A 340 6.27 0.72 43.08
C LEU A 340 5.01 1.17 43.84
N GLN A 341 4.36 2.22 43.35
CA GLN A 341 3.14 2.75 43.95
C GLN A 341 1.96 2.64 42.99
N LYS A 342 0.75 2.61 43.55
CA LYS A 342 -0.51 2.68 42.81
C LYS A 342 -1.35 3.85 43.30
N HIS A 343 -2.08 4.47 42.39
CA HIS A 343 -3.11 5.45 42.70
C HIS A 343 -4.35 5.14 41.87
N VAL A 344 -5.51 5.23 42.52
CA VAL A 344 -6.82 5.10 41.88
C VAL A 344 -7.58 6.38 42.19
N ASN A 345 -8.01 7.09 41.15
CA ASN A 345 -8.88 8.26 41.29
C ASN A 345 -10.35 7.80 41.26
N ASP A 346 -11.12 8.15 42.29
CA ASP A 346 -12.53 7.77 42.45
C ASP A 346 -13.53 8.90 42.18
N ASP A 347 -13.07 10.15 42.30
CA ASP A 347 -13.86 11.36 42.09
C ASP A 347 -13.02 12.39 41.30
N PRO A 348 -13.43 12.76 40.07
CA PRO A 348 -14.59 12.22 39.34
C PRO A 348 -14.45 10.75 38.93
N GLY A 349 -13.23 10.21 38.91
CA GLY A 349 -12.95 8.81 38.55
C GLY A 349 -13.16 8.47 37.07
N ASP A 350 -13.43 9.47 36.22
CA ASP A 350 -13.53 9.34 34.76
C ASP A 350 -12.14 9.37 34.08
N HIS A 351 -12.09 9.30 32.74
CA HIS A 351 -10.82 9.25 32.00
C HIS A 351 -10.04 10.57 32.06
N ASN A 352 -9.20 10.75 33.08
CA ASN A 352 -8.61 12.05 33.37
C ASN A 352 -7.18 12.02 33.94
N PHE A 353 -6.55 13.19 33.96
CA PHE A 353 -5.32 13.49 34.71
C PHE A 353 -5.47 14.86 35.40
N LEU A 354 -6.55 14.98 36.17
CA LEU A 354 -6.92 16.16 36.93
C LEU A 354 -6.14 16.26 38.25
N LYS A 355 -6.54 17.19 39.11
CA LYS A 355 -5.82 17.60 40.32
C LYS A 355 -5.40 16.41 41.20
N ASP A 356 -6.32 15.50 41.54
CA ASP A 356 -6.01 14.34 42.41
C ASP A 356 -4.88 13.47 41.81
N ASN A 357 -5.03 13.08 40.55
CA ASN A 357 -4.01 12.34 39.80
C ASN A 357 -2.67 13.11 39.72
N ARG A 358 -2.70 14.43 39.52
CA ARG A 358 -1.49 15.28 39.47
C ARG A 358 -0.81 15.41 40.83
N GLU A 359 -1.58 15.55 41.91
CA GLU A 359 -1.03 15.59 43.27
C GLU A 359 -0.43 14.24 43.67
N ALA A 360 -0.95 13.12 43.17
CA ALA A 360 -0.29 11.82 43.29
C ALA A 360 1.09 11.78 42.60
N LEU A 361 1.20 12.34 41.39
CA LEU A 361 2.50 12.54 40.73
C LEU A 361 3.42 13.45 41.55
N TYR A 362 2.92 14.58 42.07
CA TYR A 362 3.75 15.51 42.84
C TYR A 362 4.25 14.89 44.15
N ARG A 363 3.47 14.02 44.80
CA ARG A 363 3.94 13.21 45.94
C ARG A 363 5.10 12.31 45.56
N MET A 364 5.04 11.65 44.41
CA MET A 364 6.15 10.82 43.91
C MET A 364 7.40 11.65 43.58
N LEU A 365 7.22 12.79 42.91
CA LEU A 365 8.32 13.70 42.63
C LEU A 365 8.95 14.22 43.93
N SER A 366 8.15 14.61 44.92
CA SER A 366 8.65 15.03 46.22
C SER A 366 9.39 13.90 46.95
N ALA A 367 8.90 12.66 46.89
CA ALA A 367 9.52 11.54 47.59
C ALA A 367 10.90 11.17 47.01
N HIS A 368 11.10 11.36 45.71
CA HIS A 368 12.30 10.86 45.02
C HIS A 368 13.25 11.94 44.49
N PHE A 369 12.77 13.15 44.19
CA PHE A 369 13.56 14.21 43.55
C PHE A 369 13.83 15.43 44.44
N SER A 370 13.30 15.47 45.67
CA SER A 370 13.60 16.54 46.62
C SER A 370 15.08 16.55 47.01
N GLU A 371 15.62 17.74 47.23
CA GLU A 371 16.93 17.88 47.88
C GLU A 371 16.82 17.50 49.36
N PRO A 372 17.87 16.94 49.97
CA PRO A 372 17.89 16.64 51.40
C PRO A 372 17.53 17.88 52.24
N GLY A 373 16.49 17.76 53.06
CA GLY A 373 16.01 18.86 53.93
C GLY A 373 15.13 19.91 53.25
N ASN A 374 14.87 19.81 51.94
CA ASN A 374 14.02 20.73 51.18
C ASN A 374 12.98 19.98 50.33
N PRO A 375 11.88 19.51 50.92
CA PRO A 375 10.86 18.75 50.21
C PRO A 375 10.10 19.61 49.19
N LEU A 376 9.88 19.07 47.99
CA LEU A 376 9.09 19.72 46.96
C LEU A 376 7.61 19.84 47.40
N PRO A 377 6.94 20.97 47.14
CA PRO A 377 5.52 21.12 47.48
C PRO A 377 4.63 20.06 46.81
N VAL A 378 3.78 19.37 47.57
CA VAL A 378 2.90 18.31 47.04
C VAL A 378 1.55 18.81 46.54
N LYS A 379 1.02 19.89 47.13
CA LYS A 379 -0.27 20.47 46.72
C LYS A 379 -0.16 21.20 45.40
N GLU A 380 -1.14 21.04 44.52
CA GLU A 380 -1.19 21.78 43.26
C GLU A 380 -1.26 23.29 43.53
N MET A 381 -0.45 24.06 42.80
CA MET A 381 -0.44 25.52 42.83
C MET A 381 -1.43 26.06 41.79
N GLU A 382 -2.21 27.06 42.19
CA GLU A 382 -3.14 27.76 41.27
C GLU A 382 -2.36 28.39 40.11
N CYS A 383 -2.80 28.10 38.88
CA CYS A 383 -2.17 28.62 37.67
C CYS A 383 -3.15 28.77 36.49
N ASN A 384 -4.47 28.76 36.73
CA ASN A 384 -5.47 28.85 35.65
C ASN A 384 -5.35 30.17 34.87
N ALA A 385 -4.94 31.26 35.52
CA ALA A 385 -4.70 32.54 34.87
C ALA A 385 -3.42 32.60 34.00
N GLU A 386 -2.59 31.56 34.05
CA GLU A 386 -1.31 31.48 33.32
C GLU A 386 -1.42 30.60 32.06
N LEU A 387 -2.58 29.98 31.83
CA LEU A 387 -2.85 29.19 30.64
C LEU A 387 -2.76 30.06 29.39
N LYS A 388 -2.13 29.50 28.35
CA LYS A 388 -1.98 30.13 27.05
C LYS A 388 -2.93 29.49 26.05
N THR A 389 -3.37 30.29 25.09
CA THR A 389 -4.15 29.81 23.95
C THR A 389 -3.29 28.92 23.03
N ALA A 390 -3.95 28.11 22.21
CA ALA A 390 -3.26 27.28 21.22
C ALA A 390 -2.42 28.11 20.23
N ASP A 391 -2.87 29.31 19.88
CA ASP A 391 -2.15 30.22 18.98
C ASP A 391 -0.88 30.79 19.63
N GLU A 392 -0.96 31.18 20.91
CA GLU A 392 0.22 31.61 21.67
C GLU A 392 1.26 30.49 21.80
N LEU A 393 0.81 29.24 21.88
CA LEU A 393 1.67 28.05 22.00
C LEU A 393 2.09 27.44 20.66
N LYS A 394 1.69 28.05 19.54
CA LYS A 394 1.98 27.54 18.21
C LYS A 394 3.48 27.58 17.92
N VAL A 395 3.99 26.47 17.40
CA VAL A 395 5.39 26.28 16.95
C VAL A 395 5.37 26.16 15.43
N GLU A 396 6.14 26.97 14.71
CA GLU A 396 6.20 26.85 13.25
C GLU A 396 6.76 25.48 12.82
N LEU A 397 6.16 24.84 11.82
CA LEU A 397 6.64 23.58 11.22
C LEU A 397 7.06 23.80 9.75
N PRO A 398 8.02 23.03 9.20
CA PRO A 398 8.35 23.10 7.78
C PRO A 398 7.13 22.78 6.91
N ALA A 399 7.01 23.43 5.75
CA ALA A 399 5.88 23.22 4.83
C ALA A 399 5.72 21.75 4.41
N ASN A 400 6.83 21.06 4.18
CA ASN A 400 6.86 19.64 3.79
C ASN A 400 7.29 18.76 4.97
N ASN A 401 6.62 18.90 6.11
CA ASN A 401 6.86 18.04 7.27
C ASN A 401 6.44 16.60 6.93
N ALA A 402 7.38 15.66 6.98
CA ALA A 402 7.10 14.27 6.66
C ALA A 402 6.15 13.65 7.69
N ASP A 403 5.30 12.75 7.21
CA ASP A 403 4.28 12.00 7.96
C ASP A 403 4.36 10.50 7.61
N PHE A 404 3.46 9.65 8.12
CA PHE A 404 3.53 8.21 7.85
C PHE A 404 3.40 7.90 6.35
N HIS A 405 2.53 8.61 5.66
CA HIS A 405 2.21 8.37 4.26
C HIS A 405 3.35 8.80 3.32
N THR A 406 3.87 10.02 3.48
CA THR A 406 5.00 10.53 2.69
C THR A 406 6.27 9.71 2.92
N LEU A 407 6.49 9.20 4.14
CA LEU A 407 7.57 8.25 4.43
C LEU A 407 7.34 6.91 3.72
N ALA A 408 6.12 6.37 3.74
CA ALA A 408 5.78 5.12 3.06
C ALA A 408 5.91 5.24 1.53
N LEU A 409 5.47 6.35 0.93
CA LEU A 409 5.66 6.65 -0.50
C LEU A 409 7.14 6.64 -0.88
N LYS A 410 8.00 7.26 -0.06
CA LYS A 410 9.45 7.26 -0.30
C LYS A 410 10.04 5.85 -0.19
N LEU A 411 9.59 5.06 0.79
CA LEU A 411 10.07 3.69 0.98
C LEU A 411 9.66 2.78 -0.18
N CYS A 412 8.40 2.85 -0.64
CA CYS A 412 7.84 1.91 -1.61
C CYS A 412 8.37 2.05 -3.04
N GLN A 413 8.91 3.22 -3.40
CA GLN A 413 9.50 3.49 -4.73
C GLN A 413 10.48 2.40 -5.17
N ASN A 414 11.34 1.95 -4.25
CA ASN A 414 12.41 0.98 -4.53
C ASN A 414 12.07 -0.47 -4.10
N LEU A 415 10.80 -0.76 -3.84
CA LEU A 415 10.32 -2.10 -3.47
C LEU A 415 9.64 -2.80 -4.65
N PRO A 416 9.58 -4.15 -4.67
CA PRO A 416 10.22 -5.09 -3.73
C PRO A 416 11.73 -5.19 -3.95
N ARG A 417 12.48 -5.56 -2.89
CA ARG A 417 13.94 -5.78 -2.97
C ARG A 417 14.21 -7.21 -3.45
N ARG A 418 14.37 -7.35 -4.76
CA ARG A 418 14.53 -8.65 -5.42
C ARG A 418 15.92 -9.25 -5.20
N THR A 419 15.95 -10.50 -4.73
CA THR A 419 17.12 -11.38 -4.81
C THR A 419 16.80 -12.53 -5.76
N LYS A 420 17.70 -12.84 -6.70
CA LYS A 420 17.52 -14.00 -7.59
C LYS A 420 17.49 -15.27 -6.73
N SER A 421 16.40 -16.02 -6.82
CA SER A 421 16.18 -17.24 -6.04
C SER A 421 15.24 -18.18 -6.81
N THR A 422 15.22 -19.46 -6.44
CA THR A 422 14.32 -20.43 -7.06
C THR A 422 12.89 -20.25 -6.52
N PRO A 423 11.85 -20.67 -7.27
CA PRO A 423 10.46 -20.60 -6.80
C PRO A 423 10.26 -21.25 -5.43
N GLU A 424 10.94 -22.35 -5.12
CA GLU A 424 10.82 -23.05 -3.82
C GLU A 424 11.32 -22.18 -2.67
N LYS A 425 12.46 -21.51 -2.84
CA LYS A 425 13.01 -20.56 -1.85
C LYS A 425 12.11 -19.34 -1.69
N GLN A 426 11.52 -18.87 -2.78
CA GLN A 426 10.56 -17.77 -2.76
C GLN A 426 9.28 -18.16 -2.02
N ARG A 427 8.72 -19.36 -2.26
CA ARG A 427 7.57 -19.86 -1.49
C ARG A 427 7.89 -20.02 -0.01
N ALA A 428 9.07 -20.54 0.33
CA ALA A 428 9.50 -20.63 1.72
C ALA A 428 9.60 -19.25 2.39
N ALA A 429 10.14 -18.26 1.68
CA ALA A 429 10.18 -16.87 2.17
C ALA A 429 8.77 -16.27 2.29
N LEU A 430 7.87 -16.52 1.34
CA LEU A 430 6.48 -16.06 1.41
C LEU A 430 5.77 -16.68 2.63
N LYS A 431 5.91 -17.99 2.85
CA LYS A 431 5.40 -18.69 4.05
C LYS A 431 5.91 -18.02 5.33
N GLN A 432 7.20 -17.65 5.40
CA GLN A 432 7.75 -16.94 6.55
C GLN A 432 7.19 -15.53 6.71
N VAL A 433 7.02 -14.76 5.63
CA VAL A 433 6.51 -13.38 5.69
C VAL A 433 5.06 -13.34 6.16
N VAL A 434 4.22 -14.21 5.60
CA VAL A 434 2.81 -14.28 5.99
C VAL A 434 2.57 -15.17 7.20
N HIS A 435 3.61 -15.76 7.80
CA HIS A 435 3.51 -16.71 8.92
C HIS A 435 2.51 -17.85 8.62
N PHE A 436 2.60 -18.38 7.40
CA PHE A 436 1.77 -19.47 6.94
C PHE A 436 2.11 -20.75 7.72
N ARG A 437 1.12 -21.32 8.40
CA ARG A 437 1.24 -22.61 9.09
C ARG A 437 0.93 -23.75 8.10
N PRO A 438 1.58 -24.92 8.21
CA PRO A 438 1.45 -26.01 7.23
C PRO A 438 -0.01 -26.38 6.96
N ALA A 439 -0.36 -26.57 5.68
CA ALA A 439 -1.72 -26.86 5.21
C ALA A 439 -2.19 -28.31 5.44
N ASP A 440 -1.38 -29.13 6.13
CA ASP A 440 -1.68 -30.53 6.47
C ASP A 440 -2.53 -30.66 7.74
N THR A 441 -3.07 -29.54 8.21
CA THR A 441 -3.90 -29.50 9.40
C THR A 441 -5.23 -30.22 9.17
N PRO A 442 -5.69 -31.07 10.11
CA PRO A 442 -6.99 -31.70 9.99
C PRO A 442 -8.10 -30.64 9.92
N LEU A 443 -8.87 -30.69 8.84
CA LEU A 443 -10.14 -29.99 8.71
C LEU A 443 -11.25 -30.96 9.09
N ASP A 444 -12.04 -30.58 10.09
CA ASP A 444 -13.26 -31.28 10.47
C ASP A 444 -14.47 -30.53 9.89
N ALA A 445 -15.23 -31.19 9.02
CA ALA A 445 -16.35 -30.62 8.31
C ALA A 445 -17.66 -31.13 8.90
N THR A 446 -18.41 -30.26 9.58
CA THR A 446 -19.73 -30.58 10.13
C THR A 446 -20.83 -30.00 9.24
N GLN A 447 -21.65 -30.86 8.66
CA GLN A 447 -22.88 -30.45 7.98
C GLN A 447 -23.91 -29.99 9.02
N THR A 448 -24.32 -28.73 8.94
CA THR A 448 -25.30 -28.14 9.87
C THR A 448 -26.74 -28.30 9.38
N SER A 449 -26.95 -28.15 8.06
CA SER A 449 -28.25 -28.36 7.41
C SER A 449 -28.07 -28.56 5.91
N GLN A 450 -29.11 -29.07 5.26
CA GLN A 450 -29.17 -29.23 3.81
C GLN A 450 -30.61 -28.97 3.34
N THR A 451 -30.76 -28.36 2.18
CA THR A 451 -32.04 -28.14 1.52
C THR A 451 -31.91 -28.33 0.01
N THR A 452 -33.03 -28.56 -0.66
CA THR A 452 -33.10 -28.69 -2.12
C THR A 452 -34.11 -27.68 -2.66
N ALA A 453 -33.69 -26.89 -3.65
CA ALA A 453 -34.54 -25.92 -4.33
C ALA A 453 -34.38 -26.10 -5.84
N GLY A 454 -35.45 -26.55 -6.49
CA GLY A 454 -35.39 -27.00 -7.89
C GLY A 454 -34.42 -28.17 -8.07
N LYS A 455 -33.43 -28.00 -8.96
CA LYS A 455 -32.35 -28.98 -9.20
C LYS A 455 -31.12 -28.76 -8.30
N THR A 456 -31.10 -27.71 -7.50
CA THR A 456 -29.93 -27.31 -6.71
C THR A 456 -30.04 -27.83 -5.29
N THR A 457 -29.06 -28.63 -4.88
CA THR A 457 -28.85 -29.02 -3.48
C THR A 457 -27.93 -27.99 -2.82
N VAL A 458 -28.34 -27.52 -1.64
CA VAL A 458 -27.64 -26.49 -0.88
C VAL A 458 -27.28 -27.05 0.49
N THR A 459 -25.98 -27.10 0.81
CA THR A 459 -25.48 -27.70 2.05
C THR A 459 -24.70 -26.67 2.86
N PHE A 460 -25.00 -26.55 4.15
CA PHE A 460 -24.39 -25.59 5.06
C PHE A 460 -23.35 -26.28 5.94
N TRP A 461 -22.13 -25.76 5.96
CA TRP A 461 -20.97 -26.40 6.59
C TRP A 461 -20.31 -25.50 7.63
N LYS A 462 -19.98 -26.08 8.79
CA LYS A 462 -18.95 -25.56 9.69
C LYS A 462 -17.65 -26.29 9.41
N LEU A 463 -16.64 -25.57 8.93
CA LEU A 463 -15.32 -26.12 8.61
C LEU A 463 -14.35 -25.73 9.73
N LYS A 464 -14.10 -26.63 10.68
CA LYS A 464 -13.18 -26.41 11.80
C LYS A 464 -11.75 -26.73 11.38
N ILE A 465 -10.88 -25.73 11.42
CA ILE A 465 -9.49 -25.78 10.93
C ILE A 465 -8.53 -25.54 12.10
N ASP A 466 -7.57 -26.44 12.27
CA ASP A 466 -6.51 -26.37 13.31
C ASP A 466 -7.01 -26.32 14.75
N GLN A 467 -8.25 -26.76 15.00
CA GLN A 467 -8.96 -26.57 16.28
C GLN A 467 -9.11 -25.09 16.71
N ASN A 468 -8.57 -24.15 15.94
CA ASN A 468 -8.50 -22.73 16.24
C ASN A 468 -9.65 -21.97 15.60
N TRP A 469 -9.98 -22.27 14.34
CA TRP A 469 -10.85 -21.43 13.52
C TRP A 469 -12.00 -22.23 12.94
N THR A 470 -13.20 -21.64 12.91
CA THR A 470 -14.35 -22.18 12.19
C THR A 470 -14.68 -21.27 11.02
N VAL A 471 -14.65 -21.83 9.80
CA VAL A 471 -15.05 -21.14 8.57
C VAL A 471 -16.46 -21.60 8.19
N PRO A 472 -17.46 -20.71 8.13
CA PRO A 472 -18.77 -21.05 7.63
C PRO A 472 -18.74 -21.10 6.10
N ALA A 473 -19.40 -22.11 5.55
CA ALA A 473 -19.48 -22.31 4.13
C ALA A 473 -20.88 -22.76 3.68
N VAL A 474 -21.25 -22.37 2.46
CA VAL A 474 -22.47 -22.81 1.79
C VAL A 474 -22.10 -23.40 0.44
N GLU A 475 -22.41 -24.68 0.27
CA GLU A 475 -22.16 -25.46 -0.94
C GLU A 475 -23.42 -25.52 -1.79
N PHE A 476 -23.29 -25.25 -3.09
CA PHE A 476 -24.35 -25.34 -4.08
C PHE A 476 -23.94 -26.35 -5.16
N SER A 477 -24.81 -27.33 -5.44
CA SER A 477 -24.57 -28.37 -6.44
C SER A 477 -25.84 -28.69 -7.22
N ASN A 478 -25.71 -28.90 -8.53
CA ASN A 478 -26.78 -29.38 -9.42
C ASN A 478 -26.67 -30.88 -9.74
N GLY A 479 -25.92 -31.64 -8.93
CA GLY A 479 -25.56 -33.04 -9.16
C GLY A 479 -24.05 -33.26 -9.07
N ASP A 480 -23.59 -34.42 -9.55
CA ASP A 480 -22.16 -34.74 -9.56
C ASP A 480 -21.41 -33.80 -10.51
N SER A 481 -20.34 -33.18 -10.01
CA SER A 481 -19.42 -32.36 -10.79
C SER A 481 -17.99 -32.77 -10.46
N GLU A 482 -17.14 -32.78 -11.49
CA GLU A 482 -15.71 -33.04 -11.34
C GLU A 482 -14.94 -31.80 -10.85
N SER A 483 -15.60 -30.63 -10.82
CA SER A 483 -14.99 -29.39 -10.38
C SER A 483 -15.79 -28.65 -9.32
N THR A 484 -15.08 -28.19 -8.28
CA THR A 484 -15.61 -27.28 -7.27
C THR A 484 -14.85 -25.96 -7.29
N THR A 485 -15.57 -24.84 -7.35
CA THR A 485 -15.02 -23.50 -7.15
C THR A 485 -15.25 -23.03 -5.72
N ILE A 486 -14.16 -22.76 -4.99
CA ILE A 486 -14.19 -21.99 -3.74
C ILE A 486 -14.42 -20.53 -4.08
N LEU A 487 -15.46 -19.93 -3.52
CA LEU A 487 -15.89 -18.58 -3.83
C LEU A 487 -15.82 -17.69 -2.58
N VAL A 488 -15.14 -16.55 -2.68
CA VAL A 488 -14.91 -15.63 -1.56
C VAL A 488 -15.02 -14.17 -1.99
N ALA A 489 -15.47 -13.29 -1.11
CA ALA A 489 -15.64 -11.86 -1.41
C ALA A 489 -15.33 -10.96 -0.22
N ASP A 490 -14.89 -9.73 -0.51
CA ASP A 490 -14.65 -8.70 0.51
C ASP A 490 -15.92 -8.36 1.30
N ALA A 491 -17.09 -8.42 0.64
CA ALA A 491 -18.40 -8.18 1.24
C ALA A 491 -19.03 -9.45 1.87
N GLY A 492 -18.30 -10.58 1.89
CA GLY A 492 -18.74 -11.88 2.38
C GLY A 492 -19.67 -12.63 1.41
N ARG A 493 -19.94 -13.89 1.71
CA ARG A 493 -20.73 -14.83 0.87
C ARG A 493 -22.10 -14.32 0.49
N LYS A 494 -22.76 -13.52 1.33
CA LYS A 494 -24.06 -12.90 1.03
C LYS A 494 -24.08 -12.00 -0.21
N SER A 495 -22.90 -11.59 -0.70
CA SER A 495 -22.76 -10.74 -1.90
C SER A 495 -22.56 -11.53 -3.20
N LEU A 496 -22.48 -12.86 -3.13
CA LEU A 496 -21.98 -13.71 -4.22
C LEU A 496 -23.07 -14.33 -5.10
N GLU A 497 -24.32 -13.86 -5.01
CA GLU A 497 -25.47 -14.37 -5.75
C GLU A 497 -25.19 -14.57 -7.25
N LYS A 498 -24.71 -13.50 -7.92
CA LYS A 498 -24.44 -13.52 -9.37
C LYS A 498 -23.33 -14.49 -9.76
N GLN A 499 -22.29 -14.60 -8.92
CA GLN A 499 -21.17 -15.50 -9.16
C GLN A 499 -21.59 -16.96 -8.98
N VAL A 500 -22.38 -17.27 -7.95
CA VAL A 500 -22.95 -18.61 -7.72
C VAL A 500 -23.82 -19.01 -8.91
N GLU A 501 -24.74 -18.15 -9.34
CA GLU A 501 -25.61 -18.40 -10.50
C GLU A 501 -24.79 -18.72 -11.77
N LYS A 502 -23.79 -17.88 -12.08
CA LYS A 502 -22.92 -18.06 -13.25
C LYS A 502 -22.14 -19.38 -13.21
N LEU A 503 -21.54 -19.73 -12.09
CA LEU A 503 -20.74 -20.96 -11.94
C LEU A 503 -21.60 -22.22 -11.98
N LEU A 504 -22.79 -22.18 -11.36
CA LEU A 504 -23.77 -23.28 -11.45
C LEU A 504 -24.25 -23.49 -12.89
N ALA A 505 -24.44 -22.41 -13.65
CA ALA A 505 -24.78 -22.49 -15.08
C ALA A 505 -23.65 -23.08 -15.94
N GLN A 506 -22.40 -22.98 -15.48
CA GLN A 506 -21.22 -23.61 -16.09
C GLN A 506 -21.03 -25.09 -15.69
N GLY A 507 -21.91 -25.63 -14.84
CA GLY A 507 -21.85 -27.02 -14.39
C GLY A 507 -20.90 -27.27 -13.22
N GLU A 508 -20.45 -26.20 -12.53
CA GLU A 508 -19.55 -26.31 -11.39
C GLU A 508 -20.32 -26.45 -10.07
N THR A 509 -19.74 -27.19 -9.12
CA THR A 509 -20.13 -27.08 -7.71
C THR A 509 -19.51 -25.80 -7.13
N VAL A 510 -20.24 -25.06 -6.31
CA VAL A 510 -19.77 -23.79 -5.73
C VAL A 510 -19.74 -23.89 -4.22
N LEU A 511 -18.61 -23.58 -3.59
CA LEU A 511 -18.46 -23.49 -2.14
C LEU A 511 -18.17 -22.03 -1.75
N ALA A 512 -19.20 -21.30 -1.34
CA ALA A 512 -19.05 -19.92 -0.88
C ALA A 512 -18.63 -19.91 0.59
N VAL A 513 -17.52 -19.23 0.91
CA VAL A 513 -16.90 -19.26 2.25
C VAL A 513 -16.66 -17.85 2.80
N ASP A 514 -16.72 -17.70 4.11
CA ASP A 514 -16.32 -16.47 4.82
C ASP A 514 -15.08 -16.76 5.69
N PRO A 515 -13.86 -16.52 5.20
CA PRO A 515 -12.64 -16.70 6.00
C PRO A 515 -12.57 -15.75 7.20
N PHE A 516 -11.59 -15.96 8.08
CA PHE A 516 -11.34 -15.10 9.23
C PHE A 516 -11.38 -13.61 8.83
N TYR A 517 -12.17 -12.82 9.57
CA TYR A 517 -12.35 -11.38 9.36
C TYR A 517 -13.24 -10.96 8.17
N PHE A 518 -13.91 -11.91 7.51
CA PHE A 518 -14.85 -11.66 6.41
C PHE A 518 -16.24 -12.21 6.70
N GLY A 519 -17.26 -11.63 6.05
CA GLY A 519 -18.66 -12.04 6.15
C GLY A 519 -19.11 -12.37 7.58
N GLU A 520 -19.59 -13.59 7.79
CA GLU A 520 -20.04 -14.09 9.09
C GLU A 520 -18.91 -14.31 10.12
N SER A 521 -17.68 -14.54 9.67
CA SER A 521 -16.50 -14.68 10.53
C SER A 521 -15.93 -13.33 11.02
N LYS A 522 -16.58 -12.22 10.67
CA LYS A 522 -16.24 -10.87 11.15
C LYS A 522 -16.76 -10.66 12.58
N ILE A 523 -15.92 -10.12 13.47
CA ILE A 523 -16.35 -9.74 14.82
C ILE A 523 -17.30 -8.53 14.73
N SER A 524 -18.35 -8.49 15.54
CA SER A 524 -19.42 -7.49 15.43
C SER A 524 -18.99 -6.07 15.81
N GLN A 525 -17.98 -5.92 16.67
CA GLN A 525 -17.50 -4.63 17.16
C GLN A 525 -15.97 -4.59 17.23
N ARG A 526 -15.38 -3.46 16.81
CA ARG A 526 -13.93 -3.19 16.89
C ARG A 526 -13.07 -4.31 16.29
N ASP A 527 -13.60 -4.91 15.25
CA ASP A 527 -13.12 -6.10 14.59
C ASP A 527 -11.67 -5.98 14.08
N PHE A 528 -11.32 -4.87 13.44
CA PHE A 528 -9.97 -4.68 12.90
C PHE A 528 -8.88 -4.67 13.99
N LEU A 529 -9.23 -4.23 15.21
CA LEU A 529 -8.30 -4.22 16.35
C LEU A 529 -7.94 -5.64 16.80
N TYR A 530 -8.82 -6.62 16.59
CA TYR A 530 -8.46 -8.02 16.78
C TYR A 530 -7.51 -8.52 15.70
N GLY A 531 -7.65 -8.03 14.46
CA GLY A 531 -6.64 -8.22 13.40
C GLY A 531 -5.26 -7.69 13.81
N LEU A 532 -5.21 -6.53 14.48
CA LEU A 532 -3.98 -5.99 15.05
C LEU A 532 -3.45 -6.85 16.21
N LEU A 533 -4.31 -7.35 17.11
CA LEU A 533 -3.86 -8.23 18.19
C LEU A 533 -3.27 -9.55 17.67
N VAL A 534 -3.87 -10.14 16.62
CA VAL A 534 -3.31 -11.30 15.91
C VAL A 534 -1.89 -10.96 15.42
N ALA A 535 -1.71 -9.77 14.85
CA ALA A 535 -0.40 -9.30 14.41
C ALA A 535 0.59 -9.05 15.57
N ALA A 536 0.11 -8.56 16.72
CA ALA A 536 0.92 -8.30 17.89
C ALA A 536 1.49 -9.58 18.52
N VAL A 537 0.74 -10.69 18.53
CA VAL A 537 1.23 -12.00 18.98
C VAL A 537 2.05 -12.76 17.93
N GLY A 538 2.41 -12.08 16.85
CA GLY A 538 3.31 -12.61 15.83
C GLY A 538 2.65 -13.48 14.78
N GLU A 539 1.34 -13.42 14.61
CA GLU A 539 0.64 -14.09 13.50
C GLU A 539 0.31 -13.06 12.41
N ARG A 540 -0.24 -13.50 11.28
CA ARG A 540 -0.69 -12.57 10.22
C ARG A 540 -2.11 -12.91 9.80
N PRO A 541 -3.06 -11.96 9.84
CA PRO A 541 -4.40 -12.19 9.30
C PRO A 541 -4.39 -12.75 7.86
N LEU A 542 -3.50 -12.21 7.01
CA LEU A 542 -3.29 -12.67 5.63
C LEU A 542 -2.86 -14.15 5.55
N GLY A 543 -1.96 -14.58 6.43
CA GLY A 543 -1.51 -15.98 6.48
C GLY A 543 -2.59 -16.93 6.97
N ILE A 544 -3.38 -16.52 7.97
CA ILE A 544 -4.52 -17.29 8.47
C ILE A 544 -5.56 -17.49 7.35
N GLN A 545 -5.93 -16.43 6.65
CA GLN A 545 -6.90 -16.49 5.54
C GLN A 545 -6.41 -17.38 4.39
N ALA A 546 -5.14 -17.21 3.98
CA ALA A 546 -4.54 -18.06 2.96
C ALA A 546 -4.51 -19.54 3.40
N GLY A 547 -4.13 -19.81 4.66
CA GLY A 547 -4.12 -21.16 5.23
C GLY A 547 -5.50 -21.80 5.27
N GLN A 548 -6.53 -21.04 5.65
CA GLN A 548 -7.92 -21.52 5.65
C GLN A 548 -8.37 -21.96 4.26
N LEU A 549 -8.07 -21.17 3.21
CA LEU A 549 -8.42 -21.53 1.84
C LEU A 549 -7.66 -22.78 1.35
N THR A 550 -6.37 -22.90 1.67
CA THR A 550 -5.61 -24.10 1.31
C THR A 550 -6.15 -25.35 2.02
N SER A 551 -6.48 -25.26 3.32
CA SER A 551 -7.07 -26.39 4.06
C SER A 551 -8.43 -26.81 3.50
N ILE A 552 -9.27 -25.86 3.09
CA ILE A 552 -10.55 -26.14 2.44
C ILE A 552 -10.34 -26.84 1.10
N ALA A 553 -9.35 -26.41 0.32
CA ALA A 553 -9.06 -27.05 -0.95
C ALA A 553 -8.49 -28.48 -0.80
N HIS A 554 -7.63 -28.73 0.19
CA HIS A 554 -7.22 -30.08 0.55
C HIS A 554 -8.41 -30.95 0.98
N TRP A 555 -9.32 -30.43 1.80
CA TRP A 555 -10.54 -31.15 2.17
C TRP A 555 -11.39 -31.55 0.95
N LEU A 556 -11.52 -30.64 -0.03
CA LEU A 556 -12.23 -30.93 -1.27
C LEU A 556 -11.56 -32.06 -2.07
N HIS A 557 -10.23 -32.09 -2.15
CA HIS A 557 -9.50 -33.16 -2.81
C HIS A 557 -9.58 -34.49 -2.04
N ASP A 558 -9.27 -34.47 -0.74
CA ASP A 558 -9.02 -35.67 0.03
C ASP A 558 -10.29 -36.35 0.50
N GLN A 559 -11.29 -35.58 0.96
CA GLN A 559 -12.52 -36.10 1.54
C GLN A 559 -13.69 -36.07 0.54
N LYS A 560 -13.81 -35.01 -0.26
CA LYS A 560 -14.85 -34.88 -1.30
C LYS A 560 -14.44 -35.41 -2.68
N LYS A 561 -13.20 -35.90 -2.82
CA LYS A 561 -12.66 -36.54 -4.05
C LYS A 561 -12.79 -35.68 -5.31
N GLN A 562 -12.74 -34.36 -5.17
CA GLN A 562 -12.77 -33.43 -6.29
C GLN A 562 -11.46 -33.51 -7.09
N THR A 563 -11.56 -33.66 -8.41
CA THR A 563 -10.39 -33.76 -9.30
C THR A 563 -9.89 -32.38 -9.73
N SER A 564 -10.76 -31.36 -9.69
CA SER A 564 -10.41 -29.97 -10.02
C SER A 564 -10.97 -29.00 -8.99
N VAL A 565 -10.10 -28.35 -8.21
CA VAL A 565 -10.48 -27.31 -7.26
C VAL A 565 -10.01 -25.96 -7.80
N LYS A 566 -10.96 -25.04 -7.99
CA LYS A 566 -10.68 -23.66 -8.43
C LYS A 566 -10.94 -22.70 -7.28
N ILE A 567 -10.39 -21.50 -7.38
CA ILE A 567 -10.75 -20.40 -6.48
C ILE A 567 -11.14 -19.17 -7.30
N GLN A 568 -12.25 -18.54 -6.90
CA GLN A 568 -12.68 -17.25 -7.43
C GLN A 568 -12.88 -16.26 -6.28
N SER A 569 -12.33 -15.06 -6.44
CA SER A 569 -12.38 -14.00 -5.43
C SER A 569 -12.96 -12.71 -5.99
N VAL A 570 -13.70 -11.98 -5.16
CA VAL A 570 -14.37 -10.72 -5.52
C VAL A 570 -13.99 -9.61 -4.53
N GLY A 571 -13.09 -8.74 -4.99
CA GLY A 571 -12.58 -7.60 -4.25
C GLY A 571 -11.06 -7.69 -4.04
N PRO A 572 -10.40 -6.54 -3.78
CA PRO A 572 -8.94 -6.47 -3.66
C PRO A 572 -8.39 -7.26 -2.48
N ARG A 573 -9.12 -7.34 -1.36
CA ARG A 573 -8.64 -8.00 -0.14
C ARG A 573 -8.66 -9.51 -0.30
N SER A 574 -9.77 -10.04 -0.78
CA SER A 574 -9.97 -11.46 -1.10
C SER A 574 -9.14 -11.94 -2.28
N SER A 575 -8.90 -11.08 -3.26
CA SER A 575 -7.94 -11.37 -4.33
C SER A 575 -6.53 -11.59 -3.77
N LEU A 576 -6.08 -10.76 -2.82
CA LEU A 576 -4.73 -10.89 -2.25
C LEU A 576 -4.56 -12.21 -1.49
N PHE A 577 -5.45 -12.53 -0.54
CA PHE A 577 -5.26 -13.77 0.25
C PHE A 577 -5.49 -15.04 -0.57
N SER A 578 -6.35 -14.99 -1.60
CA SER A 578 -6.53 -16.11 -2.55
C SER A 578 -5.28 -16.33 -3.39
N LEU A 579 -4.67 -15.23 -3.87
CA LEU A 579 -3.42 -15.28 -4.62
C LEU A 579 -2.24 -15.75 -3.75
N VAL A 580 -2.18 -15.34 -2.48
CA VAL A 580 -1.17 -15.85 -1.52
C VAL A 580 -1.35 -17.34 -1.29
N ALA A 581 -2.57 -17.85 -1.09
CA ALA A 581 -2.84 -19.28 -0.95
C ALA A 581 -2.32 -20.06 -2.18
N ALA A 582 -2.65 -19.60 -3.38
CA ALA A 582 -2.19 -20.21 -4.63
C ALA A 582 -0.69 -20.06 -4.87
N ALA A 583 -0.06 -18.95 -4.46
CA ALA A 583 1.38 -18.76 -4.58
C ALA A 583 2.17 -19.73 -3.69
N ILE A 584 1.64 -20.01 -2.49
CA ILE A 584 2.24 -20.91 -1.51
C ILE A 584 2.04 -22.38 -1.89
N ASN A 585 0.85 -22.74 -2.40
CA ASN A 585 0.44 -24.10 -2.77
C ASN A 585 -0.18 -24.12 -4.19
N PRO A 586 0.61 -23.89 -5.24
CA PRO A 586 0.11 -23.78 -6.62
C PRO A 586 -0.50 -25.07 -7.16
N GLU A 587 -0.13 -26.23 -6.61
CA GLU A 587 -0.62 -27.55 -6.98
C GLU A 587 -2.08 -27.80 -6.58
N VAL A 588 -2.55 -27.12 -5.52
CA VAL A 588 -3.87 -27.35 -4.91
C VAL A 588 -5.00 -26.66 -5.70
N PHE A 589 -4.66 -25.62 -6.48
CA PHE A 589 -5.64 -24.91 -7.29
C PHE A 589 -5.38 -25.16 -8.78
N SER A 590 -6.42 -25.60 -9.49
CA SER A 590 -6.40 -25.77 -10.95
C SER A 590 -6.57 -24.43 -11.69
N SER A 591 -7.27 -23.47 -11.08
CA SER A 591 -7.47 -22.11 -11.60
C SER A 591 -7.68 -21.11 -10.47
N VAL A 592 -7.20 -19.88 -10.66
CA VAL A 592 -7.31 -18.75 -9.72
C VAL A 592 -7.93 -17.57 -10.47
N GLN A 593 -9.17 -17.20 -10.14
CA GLN A 593 -9.90 -16.11 -10.77
C GLN A 593 -10.01 -14.92 -9.82
N LEU A 594 -9.44 -13.78 -10.20
CA LEU A 594 -9.34 -12.59 -9.36
C LEU A 594 -10.15 -11.44 -9.95
N GLN A 595 -11.23 -11.02 -9.28
CA GLN A 595 -12.01 -9.84 -9.66
C GLN A 595 -11.68 -8.67 -8.74
N GLY A 596 -11.29 -7.52 -9.29
CA GLY A 596 -10.93 -6.33 -8.51
C GLY A 596 -9.57 -6.42 -7.81
N SER A 597 -8.66 -7.26 -8.30
CA SER A 597 -7.30 -7.40 -7.76
C SER A 597 -6.46 -6.13 -7.94
N PHE A 598 -5.49 -5.94 -7.05
CA PHE A 598 -4.43 -4.96 -7.26
C PHE A 598 -3.51 -5.38 -8.42
N GLY A 599 -2.95 -4.43 -9.16
CA GLY A 599 -1.81 -4.66 -10.05
C GLY A 599 -0.47 -4.59 -9.32
N SER A 600 -0.40 -3.83 -8.22
CA SER A 600 0.74 -3.76 -7.31
C SER A 600 0.28 -3.45 -5.88
N LEU A 601 0.95 -4.02 -4.88
CA LEU A 601 0.75 -3.68 -3.47
C LEU A 601 1.11 -2.22 -3.16
N LYS A 602 1.85 -1.54 -4.05
CA LYS A 602 2.12 -0.09 -3.94
C LYS A 602 0.83 0.72 -3.97
N GLU A 603 -0.21 0.23 -4.63
CA GLU A 603 -1.51 0.92 -4.70
C GLU A 603 -2.11 1.17 -3.32
N ILE A 604 -1.89 0.28 -2.35
CA ILE A 604 -2.35 0.45 -0.97
C ILE A 604 -1.78 1.76 -0.37
N ILE A 605 -0.51 2.04 -0.66
CA ILE A 605 0.17 3.25 -0.20
C ILE A 605 -0.19 4.44 -1.09
N GLU A 606 -0.15 4.30 -2.42
CA GLU A 606 -0.48 5.35 -3.38
C GLU A 606 -1.91 5.89 -3.20
N GLN A 607 -2.85 5.05 -2.75
CA GLN A 607 -4.24 5.39 -2.44
C GLN A 607 -4.45 5.82 -0.97
N ASP A 608 -3.38 5.97 -0.18
CA ASP A 608 -3.40 6.43 1.21
C ASP A 608 -4.34 5.60 2.12
N GLN A 609 -4.37 4.27 1.91
CA GLN A 609 -5.22 3.36 2.69
C GLN A 609 -4.71 3.20 4.13
N SER A 610 -5.60 2.76 5.02
CA SER A 610 -5.37 2.69 6.45
C SER A 610 -5.76 1.32 7.04
N VAL A 611 -5.02 0.86 8.05
CA VAL A 611 -5.15 -0.52 8.59
C VAL A 611 -6.54 -0.81 9.18
N ASN A 612 -7.25 0.21 9.63
CA ASN A 612 -8.58 0.07 10.22
C ASN A 612 -9.68 -0.32 9.22
N GLN A 613 -9.37 -0.36 7.93
CA GLN A 613 -10.27 -0.83 6.87
C GLN A 613 -9.95 -2.27 6.43
N SER A 614 -8.67 -2.64 6.47
CA SER A 614 -8.13 -3.83 5.79
C SER A 614 -6.82 -4.32 6.43
N PRO A 615 -6.84 -4.78 7.69
CA PRO A 615 -5.64 -5.11 8.46
C PRO A 615 -4.74 -6.15 7.78
N GLU A 616 -5.32 -7.11 7.06
CA GLU A 616 -4.56 -8.14 6.32
C GLU A 616 -3.71 -7.57 5.18
N LEU A 617 -4.07 -6.42 4.59
CA LEU A 617 -3.30 -5.78 3.53
C LEU A 617 -1.97 -5.19 4.04
N PHE A 618 -1.85 -4.94 5.34
CA PHE A 618 -0.65 -4.37 5.96
C PHE A 618 0.27 -5.42 6.59
N CYS A 619 0.30 -6.62 6.00
CA CYS A 619 1.19 -7.71 6.41
C CYS A 619 2.66 -7.24 6.41
N PHE A 620 3.31 -7.29 7.57
CA PHE A 620 4.61 -6.67 7.77
C PHE A 620 5.66 -7.22 6.78
N GLY A 621 6.23 -6.33 5.97
CA GLY A 621 7.31 -6.65 5.04
C GLY A 621 6.88 -7.45 3.82
N LEU A 622 5.57 -7.56 3.55
CA LEU A 622 5.09 -8.20 2.32
C LEU A 622 5.62 -7.46 1.09
N LEU A 623 5.34 -6.15 0.95
CA LEU A 623 5.81 -5.34 -0.17
C LEU A 623 7.34 -5.21 -0.22
N LYS A 624 8.03 -5.36 0.93
CA LYS A 624 9.50 -5.41 0.95
C LYS A 624 10.05 -6.56 0.09
N GLN A 625 9.38 -7.71 0.09
CA GLN A 625 9.88 -8.94 -0.53
C GLN A 625 9.11 -9.37 -1.78
N PHE A 626 7.80 -9.15 -1.81
CA PHE A 626 6.89 -9.60 -2.86
C PHE A 626 5.95 -8.47 -3.27
N ASP A 627 5.71 -8.38 -4.58
CA ASP A 627 4.60 -7.62 -5.14
C ASP A 627 3.62 -8.58 -5.86
N ILE A 628 2.48 -8.10 -6.32
CA ILE A 628 1.44 -8.92 -6.97
C ILE A 628 2.02 -9.77 -8.10
N LYS A 629 2.86 -9.18 -8.96
CA LYS A 629 3.53 -9.91 -10.06
C LYS A 629 4.38 -11.10 -9.60
N ASP A 630 4.99 -10.99 -8.42
CA ASP A 630 5.81 -12.07 -7.88
C ASP A 630 4.90 -13.19 -7.35
N LEU A 631 3.77 -12.84 -6.72
CA LEU A 631 2.76 -13.82 -6.27
C LEU A 631 2.09 -14.54 -7.45
N VAL A 632 1.75 -13.83 -8.53
CA VAL A 632 1.23 -14.43 -9.79
C VAL A 632 2.22 -15.40 -10.39
N ALA A 633 3.52 -15.04 -10.42
CA ALA A 633 4.55 -15.94 -10.93
C ALA A 633 4.66 -17.22 -10.09
N LEU A 634 4.56 -17.13 -8.76
CA LEU A 634 4.61 -18.29 -7.86
C LEU A 634 3.39 -19.20 -7.94
N ALA A 635 2.20 -18.62 -8.14
CA ALA A 635 0.95 -19.34 -8.34
C ALA A 635 0.88 -20.08 -9.68
N GLY A 636 1.72 -19.69 -10.64
CA GLY A 636 1.71 -20.16 -12.02
C GLY A 636 0.84 -19.26 -12.88
N LYS A 637 1.47 -18.43 -13.71
CA LYS A 637 0.80 -17.37 -14.48
C LYS A 637 -0.40 -17.90 -15.28
N ASP A 638 -0.25 -19.05 -15.93
CA ASP A 638 -1.29 -19.63 -16.80
C ASP A 638 -2.55 -20.07 -16.04
N LYS A 639 -2.47 -20.20 -14.70
CA LYS A 639 -3.62 -20.52 -13.84
C LYS A 639 -4.33 -19.28 -13.33
N VAL A 640 -3.67 -18.12 -13.31
CA VAL A 640 -4.20 -16.89 -12.71
C VAL A 640 -4.87 -16.06 -13.79
N ASN A 641 -6.18 -15.84 -13.66
CA ASN A 641 -7.00 -15.07 -14.57
C ASN A 641 -7.61 -13.86 -13.84
N PHE A 642 -7.57 -12.70 -14.49
CA PHE A 642 -8.15 -11.48 -13.96
C PHE A 642 -9.51 -11.22 -14.62
N ILE A 643 -10.55 -11.10 -13.81
CA ILE A 643 -11.90 -10.75 -14.26
C ILE A 643 -12.01 -9.23 -14.19
N ASP A 644 -12.31 -8.60 -15.34
CA ASP A 644 -12.43 -7.16 -15.49
C ASP A 644 -11.20 -6.39 -14.92
N PRO A 645 -9.97 -6.69 -15.41
CA PRO A 645 -8.75 -6.13 -14.84
C PRO A 645 -8.69 -4.61 -14.95
N SER A 646 -8.25 -3.95 -13.87
CA SER A 646 -7.97 -2.51 -13.89
C SER A 646 -6.80 -2.17 -14.81
N GLU A 647 -6.70 -0.91 -15.24
CA GLU A 647 -5.55 -0.45 -16.04
C GLU A 647 -4.21 -0.70 -15.34
N ARG A 648 -4.18 -0.60 -14.01
CA ARG A 648 -2.97 -0.89 -13.23
C ARG A 648 -2.60 -2.38 -13.28
N VAL A 649 -3.58 -3.29 -13.20
CA VAL A 649 -3.38 -4.74 -13.39
C VAL A 649 -2.81 -5.01 -14.78
N LYS A 650 -3.44 -4.47 -15.83
CA LYS A 650 -2.97 -4.61 -17.22
C LYS A 650 -1.53 -4.12 -17.37
N GLN A 651 -1.23 -2.93 -16.85
CA GLN A 651 0.09 -2.31 -16.94
C GLN A 651 1.19 -3.13 -16.23
N GLU A 652 0.93 -3.64 -15.03
CA GLU A 652 1.93 -4.36 -14.24
C GLU A 652 2.10 -5.82 -14.68
N LEU A 653 1.03 -6.49 -15.11
CA LEU A 653 0.99 -7.95 -15.26
C LEU A 653 0.92 -8.46 -16.71
N SER A 654 0.56 -7.60 -17.67
CA SER A 654 0.58 -7.97 -19.09
C SER A 654 1.99 -8.37 -19.55
N GLN A 655 2.09 -9.49 -20.25
CA GLN A 655 3.32 -9.93 -20.91
C GLN A 655 3.26 -9.64 -22.39
N VAL A 656 4.11 -8.72 -22.82
CA VAL A 656 4.27 -8.38 -24.22
C VAL A 656 5.04 -9.49 -24.92
N GLN A 657 4.42 -10.13 -25.91
CA GLN A 657 5.13 -11.02 -26.81
C GLN A 657 5.87 -10.20 -27.85
N VAL A 658 7.17 -10.43 -28.01
CA VAL A 658 7.99 -9.76 -29.03
C VAL A 658 8.43 -10.77 -30.08
N LYS A 659 8.00 -10.58 -31.32
CA LYS A 659 8.52 -11.31 -32.48
C LYS A 659 9.64 -10.48 -33.10
N LYS A 660 10.86 -11.00 -33.06
CA LYS A 660 12.05 -10.25 -33.46
C LYS A 660 12.44 -10.50 -34.91
N ASP A 661 13.11 -9.51 -35.48
CA ASP A 661 13.83 -9.58 -36.75
C ASP A 661 12.96 -10.05 -37.94
N LEU A 662 11.73 -9.56 -38.01
CA LEU A 662 10.81 -9.86 -39.11
C LEU A 662 11.20 -9.10 -40.37
N ASP A 663 11.14 -9.80 -41.50
CA ASP A 663 11.30 -9.22 -42.83
C ASP A 663 10.06 -8.42 -43.23
N TYR A 664 10.24 -7.13 -43.52
CA TYR A 664 9.15 -6.24 -43.92
C TYR A 664 9.42 -5.46 -45.21
N LEU A 665 10.65 -5.46 -45.72
CA LEU A 665 11.04 -4.76 -46.94
C LEU A 665 11.28 -5.69 -48.14
N GLY A 666 10.97 -6.99 -48.00
CA GLY A 666 11.23 -8.01 -49.02
C GLY A 666 12.62 -8.66 -48.91
N GLU A 667 12.88 -9.63 -49.79
CA GLU A 667 14.13 -10.39 -49.78
C GLU A 667 15.36 -9.51 -50.05
N GLY A 668 16.45 -9.78 -49.34
CA GLY A 668 17.75 -9.11 -49.53
C GLY A 668 17.96 -7.82 -48.74
N ARG A 669 16.94 -7.28 -48.06
CA ARG A 669 17.08 -6.10 -47.18
C ARG A 669 17.54 -6.52 -45.77
N SER A 670 18.55 -5.82 -45.25
CA SER A 670 19.09 -6.03 -43.90
C SER A 670 18.22 -5.45 -42.80
N GLU A 671 17.42 -4.44 -43.11
CA GLU A 671 16.58 -3.73 -42.16
C GLU A 671 15.38 -4.60 -41.77
N LYS A 672 15.22 -4.86 -40.47
CA LYS A 672 14.16 -5.70 -39.91
C LYS A 672 13.22 -4.91 -39.02
N LEU A 673 12.09 -5.50 -38.64
CA LEU A 673 11.23 -4.98 -37.58
C LEU A 673 11.06 -5.96 -36.42
N ASP A 674 10.83 -5.42 -35.23
CA ASP A 674 10.38 -6.16 -34.05
C ASP A 674 8.91 -5.83 -33.79
N LEU A 675 8.08 -6.86 -33.69
CA LEU A 675 6.65 -6.73 -33.47
C LEU A 675 6.30 -7.04 -32.01
N TYR A 676 5.78 -6.05 -31.30
CA TYR A 676 5.30 -6.15 -29.92
C TYR A 676 3.79 -6.36 -29.96
N LEU A 677 3.32 -7.48 -29.40
CA LEU A 677 1.92 -7.88 -29.44
C LEU A 677 1.28 -7.70 -28.05
N PRO A 678 0.04 -7.17 -27.99
CA PRO A 678 -0.74 -7.15 -26.76
C PRO A 678 -0.92 -8.54 -26.16
N ASP A 679 -1.03 -8.60 -24.83
CA ASP A 679 -1.28 -9.87 -24.12
C ASP A 679 -2.76 -10.25 -24.26
N PRO A 680 -3.09 -11.37 -24.94
CA PRO A 680 -4.48 -11.78 -25.17
C PRO A 680 -5.24 -12.14 -23.89
N GLN A 681 -4.53 -12.30 -22.76
CA GLN A 681 -5.16 -12.47 -21.45
C GLN A 681 -5.91 -11.21 -20.99
N PHE A 682 -5.43 -10.04 -21.39
CA PHE A 682 -5.94 -8.76 -20.87
C PHE A 682 -6.80 -7.99 -21.87
N GLN A 683 -6.70 -8.36 -23.15
CA GLN A 683 -7.28 -7.60 -24.25
C GLN A 683 -7.62 -8.51 -25.43
N SER A 684 -8.59 -8.08 -26.22
CA SER A 684 -9.04 -8.79 -27.43
C SER A 684 -8.91 -7.86 -28.62
N GLY A 685 -8.49 -8.39 -29.77
CA GLY A 685 -8.39 -7.63 -31.02
C GLY A 685 -9.75 -7.49 -31.74
N PRO A 686 -9.77 -6.81 -32.90
CA PRO A 686 -8.60 -6.22 -33.56
C PRO A 686 -8.01 -5.02 -32.80
N TYR A 687 -6.70 -4.87 -32.85
CA TYR A 687 -5.90 -3.89 -32.11
C TYR A 687 -5.47 -2.74 -33.03
N PRO A 688 -5.53 -1.48 -32.60
CA PRO A 688 -4.81 -0.41 -33.29
C PRO A 688 -3.30 -0.72 -33.33
N ALA A 689 -2.59 -0.16 -34.29
CA ALA A 689 -1.15 -0.38 -34.45
C ALA A 689 -0.33 0.91 -34.41
N VAL A 690 0.93 0.81 -33.98
CA VAL A 690 1.85 1.94 -33.93
C VAL A 690 3.21 1.56 -34.51
N VAL A 691 3.68 2.32 -35.51
CA VAL A 691 5.05 2.20 -36.01
C VAL A 691 6.00 3.01 -35.12
N ILE A 692 7.06 2.38 -34.64
CA ILE A 692 8.09 3.00 -33.80
C ILE A 692 9.35 3.20 -34.63
N ILE A 693 9.75 4.46 -34.79
CA ILE A 693 10.87 4.85 -35.66
C ILE A 693 12.02 5.38 -34.81
N HIS A 694 13.16 4.71 -34.84
CA HIS A 694 14.31 5.10 -34.02
C HIS A 694 15.01 6.36 -34.54
N GLY A 695 15.62 7.11 -33.63
CA GLY A 695 16.53 8.22 -33.95
C GLY A 695 17.94 7.77 -34.33
N GLY A 696 18.88 8.72 -34.43
CA GLY A 696 20.29 8.44 -34.75
C GLY A 696 20.85 9.21 -35.95
N GLY A 697 20.29 10.38 -36.26
CA GLY A 697 20.82 11.28 -37.31
C GLY A 697 20.78 10.69 -38.72
N TRP A 698 19.90 9.72 -38.97
CA TRP A 698 19.77 8.94 -40.22
C TRP A 698 21.00 8.11 -40.60
N HIS A 699 22.02 8.01 -39.74
CA HIS A 699 23.24 7.23 -39.99
C HIS A 699 23.49 6.17 -38.89
N GLY A 700 22.56 6.03 -37.95
CA GLY A 700 22.68 5.15 -36.79
C GLY A 700 21.35 4.95 -36.08
N GLY A 701 21.40 4.21 -34.98
CA GLY A 701 20.23 3.79 -34.21
C GLY A 701 19.82 2.36 -34.51
N ASP A 702 18.91 1.83 -33.68
CA ASP A 702 18.42 0.46 -33.81
C ASP A 702 17.04 0.32 -33.15
N LYS A 703 16.17 -0.52 -33.73
CA LYS A 703 14.83 -0.85 -33.24
C LYS A 703 14.78 -1.46 -31.84
N ALA A 704 15.90 -2.00 -31.35
CA ALA A 704 16.06 -2.59 -30.02
C ALA A 704 16.79 -1.66 -29.04
N ALA A 705 16.97 -0.38 -29.38
CA ALA A 705 17.48 0.60 -28.42
C ALA A 705 16.50 0.82 -27.24
N ARG A 706 17.03 1.29 -26.11
CA ARG A 706 16.29 1.36 -24.83
C ARG A 706 15.00 2.18 -24.91
N ARG A 707 14.96 3.22 -25.74
CA ARG A 707 13.78 4.06 -25.91
C ARG A 707 12.68 3.29 -26.65
N GLU A 708 13.04 2.64 -27.73
CA GLU A 708 12.15 1.88 -28.61
C GLU A 708 11.57 0.67 -27.86
N LEU A 709 12.40 -0.06 -27.10
CA LEU A 709 11.95 -1.09 -26.18
C LEU A 709 10.96 -0.53 -25.15
N ASN A 710 11.22 0.64 -24.58
CA ASN A 710 10.32 1.25 -23.60
C ASN A 710 8.97 1.67 -24.23
N ILE A 711 8.99 2.25 -25.43
CA ILE A 711 7.77 2.64 -26.15
C ILE A 711 6.97 1.38 -26.53
N GLY A 712 7.58 0.42 -27.22
CA GLY A 712 6.91 -0.79 -27.70
C GLY A 712 6.30 -1.63 -26.59
N ASN A 713 7.01 -1.80 -25.47
CA ASN A 713 6.46 -2.52 -24.33
C ASN A 713 5.27 -1.79 -23.69
N ASN A 714 5.33 -0.47 -23.49
CA ASN A 714 4.24 0.24 -22.83
C ASN A 714 3.01 0.39 -23.72
N LEU A 715 3.17 0.62 -25.02
CA LEU A 715 2.06 0.67 -25.96
C LEU A 715 1.43 -0.72 -26.17
N ALA A 716 2.23 -1.80 -26.29
CA ALA A 716 1.66 -3.14 -26.36
C ALA A 716 0.83 -3.53 -25.12
N LYS A 717 1.29 -3.13 -23.92
CA LYS A 717 0.51 -3.27 -22.69
C LYS A 717 -0.78 -2.44 -22.68
N ALA A 718 -0.83 -1.34 -23.42
CA ALA A 718 -2.01 -0.48 -23.57
C ALA A 718 -2.94 -0.89 -24.73
N GLY A 719 -2.55 -1.92 -25.48
CA GLY A 719 -3.36 -2.54 -26.53
C GLY A 719 -3.06 -2.15 -27.95
N TYR A 720 -1.80 -1.84 -28.20
CA TYR A 720 -1.31 -1.53 -29.54
C TYR A 720 -0.40 -2.63 -30.07
N VAL A 721 -0.62 -3.08 -31.30
CA VAL A 721 0.42 -3.83 -32.03
C VAL A 721 1.51 -2.84 -32.43
N CYS A 722 2.72 -2.98 -31.90
CA CYS A 722 3.79 -2.02 -32.18
C CYS A 722 4.85 -2.63 -33.10
N ALA A 723 5.18 -1.96 -34.20
CA ALA A 723 6.26 -2.35 -35.11
C ALA A 723 7.45 -1.40 -34.94
N SER A 724 8.49 -1.84 -34.23
CA SER A 724 9.75 -1.10 -34.11
C SER A 724 10.66 -1.47 -35.26
N ILE A 725 11.00 -0.51 -36.12
CA ILE A 725 11.66 -0.78 -37.40
C ILE A 725 13.09 -0.27 -37.43
N ASN A 726 13.99 -1.02 -38.06
CA ASN A 726 15.20 -0.47 -38.68
C ASN A 726 14.81 0.04 -40.07
N TYR A 727 15.44 1.11 -40.53
CA TYR A 727 15.25 1.70 -41.86
C TYR A 727 16.62 1.99 -42.49
N GLN A 728 16.66 2.31 -43.78
CA GLN A 728 17.90 2.60 -44.50
C GLN A 728 18.70 3.72 -43.82
N LEU A 729 19.96 3.43 -43.49
CA LEU A 729 20.87 4.39 -42.85
C LEU A 729 21.97 4.83 -43.82
N ALA A 730 22.38 6.08 -43.66
CA ALA A 730 23.54 6.66 -44.32
C ALA A 730 24.83 6.17 -43.66
N GLU A 731 25.93 6.25 -44.41
CA GLU A 731 27.26 6.32 -43.80
C GLU A 731 27.37 7.62 -43.00
N ARG A 732 28.17 7.61 -41.92
CA ARG A 732 28.22 8.77 -41.02
C ARG A 732 29.04 9.91 -41.63
N HIS A 733 28.37 11.00 -41.97
CA HIS A 733 28.98 12.28 -42.33
C HIS A 733 28.79 13.35 -41.24
N SER A 734 29.61 14.41 -41.30
CA SER A 734 29.58 15.53 -40.36
C SER A 734 28.42 16.48 -40.61
N ARG A 735 28.06 16.72 -41.89
CA ARG A 735 26.87 17.49 -42.26
C ARG A 735 25.67 16.56 -42.32
N PHE A 736 24.56 17.02 -41.74
CA PHE A 736 23.32 16.26 -41.82
C PHE A 736 22.77 16.16 -43.25
N THR A 737 23.09 17.12 -44.12
CA THR A 737 22.68 17.13 -45.54
C THR A 737 23.38 16.04 -46.35
N ASP A 738 24.64 15.73 -46.05
CA ASP A 738 25.36 14.62 -46.70
C ASP A 738 24.69 13.28 -46.36
N ASN A 739 24.35 13.09 -45.07
CA ASN A 739 23.60 11.92 -44.63
C ASN A 739 22.24 11.85 -45.35
N LEU A 740 21.49 12.95 -45.37
CA LEU A 740 20.16 13.03 -45.99
C LEU A 740 20.20 12.69 -47.48
N LYS A 741 21.19 13.23 -48.22
CA LYS A 741 21.35 12.99 -49.66
C LYS A 741 21.54 11.52 -50.00
N GLN A 742 22.17 10.75 -49.12
CA GLN A 742 22.41 9.32 -49.36
C GLN A 742 21.15 8.46 -49.19
N VAL A 743 20.21 8.86 -48.33
CA VAL A 743 19.07 8.01 -47.92
C VAL A 743 17.70 8.54 -48.28
N TRP A 744 17.58 9.80 -48.70
CA TRP A 744 16.29 10.38 -49.10
C TRP A 744 15.88 9.93 -50.52
N PRO A 745 14.62 9.54 -50.76
CA PRO A 745 13.53 9.31 -49.82
C PRO A 745 13.47 7.86 -49.27
N GLY A 746 14.44 7.01 -49.58
CA GLY A 746 14.46 5.58 -49.24
C GLY A 746 14.16 5.25 -47.77
N HIS A 747 14.73 5.99 -46.82
CA HIS A 747 14.43 5.77 -45.40
C HIS A 747 12.98 6.10 -44.98
N LEU A 748 12.32 7.05 -45.65
CA LEU A 748 10.89 7.36 -45.47
C LEU A 748 10.04 6.27 -46.13
N GLN A 749 10.46 5.82 -47.31
CA GLN A 749 9.82 4.72 -48.03
C GLN A 749 9.84 3.41 -47.22
N ASP A 750 10.92 3.13 -46.51
CA ASP A 750 10.98 2.02 -45.58
C ASP A 750 9.92 2.19 -44.46
N CYS A 751 9.81 3.38 -43.86
CA CYS A 751 8.77 3.67 -42.85
C CYS A 751 7.35 3.49 -43.39
N LYS A 752 7.08 3.97 -44.62
CA LYS A 752 5.81 3.75 -45.33
C LYS A 752 5.52 2.26 -45.57
N THR A 753 6.55 1.48 -45.93
CA THR A 753 6.43 0.03 -46.12
C THR A 753 6.08 -0.69 -44.83
N ALA A 754 6.55 -0.22 -43.67
CA ALA A 754 6.16 -0.78 -42.37
C ALA A 754 4.66 -0.62 -42.08
N VAL A 755 4.04 0.51 -42.47
CA VAL A 755 2.58 0.70 -42.37
C VAL A 755 1.85 -0.32 -43.25
N ARG A 756 2.32 -0.52 -44.49
CA ARG A 756 1.73 -1.51 -45.41
C ARG A 756 1.90 -2.94 -44.92
N TYR A 757 3.04 -3.26 -44.30
CA TYR A 757 3.28 -4.55 -43.66
C TYR A 757 2.20 -4.84 -42.58
N LEU A 758 1.93 -3.87 -41.71
CA LEU A 758 0.88 -4.01 -40.68
C LEU A 758 -0.48 -4.29 -41.32
N ARG A 759 -0.86 -3.56 -42.37
CA ARG A 759 -2.12 -3.78 -43.10
C ARG A 759 -2.18 -5.14 -43.79
N LYS A 760 -1.11 -5.54 -44.47
CA LYS A 760 -1.01 -6.84 -45.15
C LYS A 760 -1.18 -8.01 -44.17
N HIS A 761 -0.58 -7.89 -43.00
CA HIS A 761 -0.56 -8.93 -41.98
C HIS A 761 -1.65 -8.78 -40.91
N ALA A 762 -2.64 -7.90 -41.14
CA ALA A 762 -3.65 -7.56 -40.15
C ALA A 762 -4.42 -8.76 -39.60
N LYS A 763 -4.84 -9.70 -40.47
CA LYS A 763 -5.51 -10.92 -40.03
C LYS A 763 -4.66 -11.80 -39.11
N GLN A 764 -3.34 -11.85 -39.34
CA GLN A 764 -2.41 -12.67 -38.58
C GLN A 764 -2.16 -12.11 -37.18
N TYR A 765 -2.08 -10.79 -37.06
CA TYR A 765 -1.76 -10.10 -35.81
C TYR A 765 -2.97 -9.42 -35.16
N GLN A 766 -4.17 -9.65 -35.70
CA GLN A 766 -5.42 -9.00 -35.31
C GLN A 766 -5.27 -7.47 -35.30
N ILE A 767 -4.77 -6.87 -36.37
CA ILE A 767 -4.61 -5.41 -36.46
C ILE A 767 -5.88 -4.79 -37.04
N ASP A 768 -6.29 -3.68 -36.47
CA ASP A 768 -7.25 -2.76 -37.08
C ASP A 768 -6.52 -1.90 -38.13
N THR A 769 -6.84 -2.11 -39.40
CA THR A 769 -6.14 -1.48 -40.53
C THR A 769 -6.45 0.00 -40.69
N ASP A 770 -7.53 0.47 -40.06
CA ASP A 770 -8.01 1.84 -40.14
C ASP A 770 -7.46 2.72 -39.02
N HIS A 771 -6.82 2.12 -38.01
CA HIS A 771 -6.28 2.79 -36.84
C HIS A 771 -4.79 2.49 -36.65
N ILE A 772 -3.95 3.11 -37.49
CA ILE A 772 -2.49 2.99 -37.42
C ILE A 772 -1.87 4.35 -37.11
N GLY A 773 -1.03 4.44 -36.09
CA GLY A 773 -0.25 5.63 -35.76
C GLY A 773 1.25 5.44 -35.88
N ALA A 774 2.02 6.50 -35.57
CA ALA A 774 3.48 6.42 -35.51
C ALA A 774 4.09 7.28 -34.38
N ILE A 775 5.22 6.84 -33.84
CA ILE A 775 5.97 7.53 -32.78
C ILE A 775 7.48 7.34 -32.99
N GLY A 776 8.27 8.36 -32.68
CA GLY A 776 9.71 8.31 -32.95
C GLY A 776 10.46 9.51 -32.40
N GLY A 777 11.74 9.33 -32.10
CA GLY A 777 12.58 10.37 -31.52
C GLY A 777 13.67 10.87 -32.47
N SER A 778 13.99 12.17 -32.42
CA SER A 778 15.09 12.78 -33.19
C SER A 778 14.90 12.56 -34.70
N ALA A 779 15.86 11.94 -35.40
CA ALA A 779 15.70 11.52 -36.80
C ALA A 779 14.43 10.69 -37.07
N GLY A 780 14.00 9.87 -36.10
CA GLY A 780 12.74 9.14 -36.17
C GLY A 780 11.52 10.06 -35.96
N GLY A 781 11.63 11.08 -35.13
CA GLY A 781 10.58 12.10 -34.97
C GLY A 781 10.39 12.93 -36.25
N HIS A 782 11.47 13.21 -36.98
CA HIS A 782 11.41 13.75 -38.33
C HIS A 782 10.65 12.82 -39.28
N LEU A 783 11.03 11.54 -39.35
CA LEU A 783 10.40 10.56 -40.24
C LEU A 783 8.93 10.29 -39.89
N VAL A 784 8.55 10.34 -38.61
CA VAL A 784 7.14 10.28 -38.16
C VAL A 784 6.34 11.44 -38.71
N ALA A 785 6.87 12.67 -38.62
CA ALA A 785 6.19 13.84 -39.17
C ALA A 785 6.08 13.76 -40.70
N MET A 786 7.15 13.35 -41.39
CA MET A 786 7.11 13.13 -42.83
C MET A 786 6.12 12.03 -43.24
N LEU A 787 6.05 10.93 -42.49
CA LEU A 787 5.11 9.84 -42.74
C LEU A 787 3.64 10.31 -42.62
N ALA A 788 3.35 11.19 -41.66
CA ALA A 788 2.01 11.76 -41.49
C ALA A 788 1.59 12.64 -42.69
N VAL A 789 2.45 13.57 -43.10
CA VAL A 789 2.09 14.63 -44.06
C VAL A 789 2.23 14.22 -45.52
N THR A 790 2.90 13.10 -45.80
CA THR A 790 3.12 12.64 -47.18
C THR A 790 2.20 11.50 -47.60
N GLY A 791 1.35 10.98 -46.70
CA GLY A 791 0.30 9.98 -46.98
C GLY A 791 0.61 9.02 -48.14
N ASP A 792 -0.30 8.91 -49.10
CA ASP A 792 -0.12 8.13 -50.34
C ASP A 792 0.46 8.97 -51.51
N ASP A 793 1.30 9.97 -51.23
CA ASP A 793 1.94 10.80 -52.26
C ASP A 793 2.76 9.93 -53.24
N PRO A 794 2.37 9.86 -54.54
CA PRO A 794 3.01 8.99 -55.51
C PRO A 794 4.49 9.33 -55.77
N GLN A 795 4.96 10.53 -55.41
CA GLN A 795 6.38 10.90 -55.54
C GLN A 795 7.25 10.30 -54.44
N LEU A 796 6.68 10.06 -53.26
CA LEU A 796 7.38 9.60 -52.06
C LEU A 796 6.98 8.18 -51.64
N ASP A 797 6.00 7.58 -52.30
CA ASP A 797 5.51 6.23 -52.02
C ASP A 797 6.42 5.14 -52.63
N PRO A 798 6.78 4.08 -51.87
CA PRO A 798 7.58 2.98 -52.44
C PRO A 798 6.79 2.17 -53.47
N LYS A 799 7.48 1.66 -54.50
CA LYS A 799 6.88 0.79 -55.54
C LYS A 799 6.50 -0.61 -55.03
N GLY A 800 7.02 -1.01 -53.87
CA GLY A 800 6.75 -2.30 -53.23
C GLY A 800 7.78 -2.56 -52.13
N PRO A 801 7.61 -3.62 -51.31
CA PRO A 801 6.49 -4.57 -51.31
C PRO A 801 5.16 -3.95 -50.83
N TYR A 802 4.05 -4.68 -51.04
CA TYR A 802 2.72 -4.36 -50.52
C TYR A 802 2.06 -3.09 -51.09
N ALA A 803 2.32 -2.75 -52.36
CA ALA A 803 1.80 -1.56 -53.02
C ALA A 803 0.26 -1.45 -53.03
N ASP A 804 -0.46 -2.56 -52.87
CA ASP A 804 -1.93 -2.60 -52.82
C ASP A 804 -2.53 -1.99 -51.53
N PHE A 805 -1.68 -1.66 -50.54
CA PHE A 805 -2.12 -1.10 -49.25
C PHE A 805 -1.78 0.38 -49.16
N SER A 806 -2.65 1.18 -48.52
CA SER A 806 -2.32 2.58 -48.21
C SER A 806 -1.15 2.67 -47.22
N THR A 807 -0.49 3.82 -47.17
CA THR A 807 0.54 4.22 -46.21
C THR A 807 0.07 5.31 -45.24
N ARG A 808 -1.17 5.82 -45.41
CA ARG A 808 -1.76 6.82 -44.52
C ARG A 808 -1.88 6.29 -43.09
N ILE A 809 -1.67 7.17 -42.12
CA ILE A 809 -1.78 6.91 -40.68
C ILE A 809 -2.71 7.94 -40.03
N GLN A 810 -3.24 7.62 -38.85
CA GLN A 810 -4.34 8.33 -38.21
C GLN A 810 -3.92 9.18 -37.01
N ALA A 811 -2.73 8.98 -36.44
CA ALA A 811 -2.22 9.80 -35.33
C ALA A 811 -0.69 9.71 -35.23
N VAL A 812 -0.02 10.81 -34.86
CA VAL A 812 1.45 10.80 -34.74
C VAL A 812 2.00 11.51 -33.50
N VAL A 813 3.11 10.95 -33.00
CA VAL A 813 3.85 11.48 -31.84
C VAL A 813 5.33 11.70 -32.20
N PRO A 814 5.68 12.80 -32.88
CA PRO A 814 7.08 13.14 -33.10
C PRO A 814 7.73 13.69 -31.81
N MET A 815 8.84 13.07 -31.40
CA MET A 815 9.60 13.49 -30.23
C MET A 815 10.90 14.19 -30.67
N TYR A 816 11.08 15.46 -30.28
CA TYR A 816 12.30 16.26 -30.48
C TYR A 816 12.92 16.11 -31.88
N GLY A 817 12.07 16.12 -32.91
CA GLY A 817 12.45 15.97 -34.31
C GLY A 817 12.84 17.30 -34.96
N ALA A 818 13.63 17.22 -36.03
CA ALA A 818 13.84 18.34 -36.94
C ALA A 818 12.74 18.31 -38.00
N HIS A 819 11.91 19.35 -38.08
CA HIS A 819 10.70 19.37 -38.92
C HIS A 819 10.77 20.39 -40.06
N ASP A 820 11.71 21.34 -39.98
CA ASP A 820 12.09 22.28 -41.01
C ASP A 820 13.62 22.30 -41.11
N LEU A 821 14.14 21.56 -42.10
CA LEU A 821 15.59 21.38 -42.28
C LEU A 821 16.27 22.64 -42.83
N ILE A 822 15.54 23.51 -43.52
CA ILE A 822 16.03 24.83 -43.94
C ILE A 822 16.21 25.73 -42.73
N ALA A 823 15.21 25.79 -41.84
CA ALA A 823 15.31 26.54 -40.59
C ALA A 823 16.38 25.95 -39.65
N LEU A 824 16.58 24.63 -39.66
CA LEU A 824 17.66 23.98 -38.90
C LEU A 824 19.04 24.33 -39.45
N ALA A 825 19.21 24.34 -40.78
CA ALA A 825 20.45 24.79 -41.41
C ALA A 825 20.75 26.25 -41.04
N LYS A 826 19.72 27.11 -41.07
CA LYS A 826 19.83 28.51 -40.66
C LYS A 826 20.22 28.68 -39.20
N SER A 827 19.63 27.91 -38.28
CA SER A 827 19.94 28.02 -36.85
C SER A 827 21.33 27.49 -36.47
N ARG A 828 22.00 26.81 -37.40
CA ARG A 828 23.37 26.30 -37.27
C ARG A 828 24.39 27.06 -38.12
N ASP A 829 24.00 28.18 -38.73
CA ASP A 829 24.84 28.98 -39.65
C ASP A 829 25.38 28.15 -40.83
N LEU A 830 24.62 27.16 -41.29
CA LEU A 830 24.99 26.28 -42.41
C LEU A 830 24.28 26.64 -43.72
N LEU A 831 23.18 27.40 -43.67
CA LEU A 831 22.31 27.61 -44.83
C LEU A 831 23.03 28.24 -46.03
N ASP A 832 23.97 29.17 -45.78
CA ASP A 832 24.75 29.83 -46.85
C ASP A 832 25.74 28.88 -47.54
N SER A 833 26.05 27.74 -46.92
CA SER A 833 26.91 26.69 -47.48
C SER A 833 26.15 25.64 -48.29
N PHE A 834 24.81 25.75 -48.38
CA PHE A 834 23.98 24.79 -49.11
C PHE A 834 23.92 25.12 -50.59
N THR A 835 24.13 24.10 -51.44
CA THR A 835 23.80 24.20 -52.87
C THR A 835 22.29 24.32 -53.08
N ASP A 836 21.85 24.71 -54.28
CA ASP A 836 20.42 24.76 -54.59
C ASP A 836 19.77 23.37 -54.50
N GLU A 837 20.49 22.33 -54.91
CA GLU A 837 20.08 20.93 -54.75
C GLU A 837 19.89 20.57 -53.26
N GLU A 838 20.79 21.00 -52.38
CA GLU A 838 20.68 20.73 -50.93
C GLU A 838 19.52 21.49 -50.28
N LYS A 839 19.22 22.71 -50.76
CA LYS A 839 18.05 23.47 -50.31
C LYS A 839 16.77 22.79 -50.77
N GLU A 840 16.70 22.38 -52.04
CA GLU A 840 15.54 21.67 -52.58
C GLU A 840 15.31 20.35 -51.83
N LEU A 841 16.37 19.55 -51.63
CA LEU A 841 16.30 18.31 -50.87
C LEU A 841 15.85 18.55 -49.41
N SER A 842 16.41 19.56 -48.75
CA SER A 842 16.03 19.91 -47.37
C SER A 842 14.57 20.36 -47.30
N GLN A 843 14.07 21.06 -48.32
CA GLN A 843 12.68 21.49 -48.40
C GLN A 843 11.74 20.29 -48.64
N GLN A 844 12.12 19.37 -49.53
CA GLN A 844 11.40 18.11 -49.76
C GLN A 844 11.37 17.23 -48.49
N ALA A 845 12.44 17.25 -47.70
CA ALA A 845 12.52 16.54 -46.42
C ALA A 845 12.09 17.41 -45.22
N SER A 846 11.29 18.46 -45.42
CA SER A 846 10.74 19.26 -44.32
C SER A 846 9.24 19.02 -44.22
N ALA A 847 8.78 18.49 -43.09
CA ALA A 847 7.36 18.17 -42.89
C ALA A 847 6.47 19.41 -43.04
N VAL A 848 6.97 20.58 -42.63
CA VAL A 848 6.25 21.86 -42.78
C VAL A 848 5.99 22.26 -44.24
N SER A 849 6.66 21.65 -45.21
CA SER A 849 6.48 21.92 -46.65
C SER A 849 5.33 21.13 -47.28
N HIS A 850 4.78 20.13 -46.58
CA HIS A 850 3.84 19.15 -47.14
C HIS A 850 2.48 19.15 -46.43
N LEU A 851 2.31 20.00 -45.42
CA LEU A 851 1.11 20.00 -44.58
C LEU A 851 -0.15 20.24 -45.40
N THR A 852 -1.17 19.41 -45.18
CA THR A 852 -2.51 19.57 -45.73
C THR A 852 -3.55 19.39 -44.62
N LYS A 853 -4.74 19.96 -44.82
CA LYS A 853 -5.88 19.79 -43.89
C LYS A 853 -6.33 18.33 -43.68
N ASP A 854 -5.89 17.41 -44.54
CA ASP A 854 -6.26 15.99 -44.51
C ASP A 854 -5.24 15.16 -43.70
N ASP A 855 -4.21 15.79 -43.13
CA ASP A 855 -3.18 15.13 -42.32
C ASP A 855 -3.69 14.75 -40.91
N PRO A 856 -3.10 13.73 -40.26
CA PRO A 856 -3.57 13.25 -38.96
C PRO A 856 -3.24 14.23 -37.81
N PRO A 857 -3.91 14.10 -36.64
CA PRO A 857 -3.54 14.78 -35.42
C PRO A 857 -2.10 14.54 -34.95
N PHE A 858 -1.50 15.54 -34.29
CA PHE A 858 -0.13 15.51 -33.77
C PHE A 858 -0.07 15.71 -32.25
N LEU A 859 0.73 14.91 -31.55
CA LEU A 859 1.24 15.21 -30.21
C LEU A 859 2.77 15.35 -30.28
N ILE A 860 3.27 16.57 -30.17
CA ILE A 860 4.70 16.89 -30.28
C ILE A 860 5.31 16.92 -28.87
N LEU A 861 6.42 16.19 -28.66
CA LEU A 861 7.11 16.13 -27.37
C LEU A 861 8.52 16.72 -27.48
N HIS A 862 8.92 17.65 -26.61
CA HIS A 862 10.26 18.26 -26.65
C HIS A 862 10.80 18.65 -25.27
N GLY A 863 12.09 18.39 -24.99
CA GLY A 863 12.72 18.72 -23.70
C GLY A 863 13.45 20.07 -23.67
N THR A 864 13.36 20.83 -22.58
CA THR A 864 13.97 22.18 -22.52
C THR A 864 15.50 22.20 -22.45
N LYS A 865 16.15 21.06 -22.19
CA LYS A 865 17.62 20.90 -22.19
C LYS A 865 18.13 20.15 -23.42
N ASP A 866 17.36 20.13 -24.50
CA ASP A 866 17.83 19.65 -25.80
C ASP A 866 18.90 20.60 -26.36
N THR A 867 20.09 20.06 -26.60
CA THR A 867 21.24 20.78 -27.19
C THR A 867 21.55 20.30 -28.62
N THR A 868 20.79 19.32 -29.13
CA THR A 868 20.97 18.73 -30.46
C THR A 868 20.00 19.34 -31.45
N VAL A 869 18.71 19.36 -31.11
CA VAL A 869 17.65 19.94 -31.93
C VAL A 869 17.04 21.11 -31.16
N PRO A 870 17.05 22.33 -31.71
CA PRO A 870 16.44 23.46 -31.02
C PRO A 870 14.93 23.27 -30.82
N LEU A 871 14.41 23.63 -29.64
CA LEU A 871 12.96 23.62 -29.33
C LEU A 871 12.11 24.37 -30.36
N GLU A 872 12.69 25.38 -31.02
CA GLU A 872 12.05 26.14 -32.08
C GLU A 872 11.60 25.27 -33.28
N GLN A 873 12.21 24.10 -33.50
CA GLN A 873 11.75 23.15 -34.52
C GLN A 873 10.34 22.60 -34.19
N SER A 874 10.11 22.20 -32.94
CA SER A 874 8.80 21.71 -32.49
C SER A 874 7.77 22.84 -32.41
N LYS A 875 8.17 24.04 -31.97
CA LYS A 875 7.28 25.22 -32.00
C LYS A 875 6.87 25.59 -33.43
N ARG A 876 7.82 25.55 -34.38
CA ARG A 876 7.54 25.84 -35.79
C ARG A 876 6.57 24.83 -36.40
N LEU A 877 6.75 23.53 -36.14
CA LEU A 877 5.79 22.51 -36.57
C LEU A 877 4.41 22.77 -35.95
N GLN A 878 4.34 23.04 -34.64
CA GLN A 878 3.08 23.37 -33.95
C GLN A 878 2.38 24.58 -34.58
N SER A 879 3.12 25.65 -34.88
CA SER A 879 2.55 26.83 -35.53
C SER A 879 2.06 26.55 -36.95
N ALA A 880 2.80 25.75 -37.72
CA ALA A 880 2.38 25.36 -39.07
C ALA A 880 1.08 24.54 -39.05
N LEU A 881 0.97 23.56 -38.13
CA LEU A 881 -0.25 22.77 -37.91
C LEU A 881 -1.44 23.64 -37.49
N GLN A 882 -1.21 24.59 -36.58
CA GLN A 882 -2.26 25.52 -36.12
C GLN A 882 -2.76 26.44 -37.23
N ASN A 883 -1.87 26.92 -38.11
CA ASN A 883 -2.24 27.76 -39.24
C ASN A 883 -3.18 27.02 -40.22
N GLU A 884 -3.01 25.70 -40.36
CA GLU A 884 -3.87 24.82 -41.15
C GLU A 884 -5.10 24.29 -40.37
N ASN A 885 -5.32 24.77 -39.13
CA ASN A 885 -6.38 24.31 -38.22
C ASN A 885 -6.36 22.81 -37.91
N MET A 886 -5.17 22.20 -37.91
CA MET A 886 -5.03 20.78 -37.60
C MET A 886 -4.98 20.52 -36.08
N PRO A 887 -5.62 19.44 -35.59
CA PRO A 887 -5.51 19.04 -34.19
C PRO A 887 -4.04 18.76 -33.80
N SER A 888 -3.50 19.58 -32.91
CA SER A 888 -2.09 19.48 -32.52
C SER A 888 -1.87 19.95 -31.08
N GLU A 889 -1.07 19.20 -30.34
CA GLU A 889 -0.65 19.51 -28.97
C GLU A 889 0.89 19.50 -28.87
N LEU A 890 1.48 20.51 -28.25
CA LEU A 890 2.93 20.55 -27.95
C LEU A 890 3.15 20.45 -26.44
N LEU A 891 3.72 19.32 -26.00
CA LEU A 891 4.13 19.11 -24.61
C LEU A 891 5.63 19.38 -24.46
N ILE A 892 5.96 20.37 -23.64
CA ILE A 892 7.35 20.75 -23.30
C ILE A 892 7.71 20.12 -21.95
N ILE A 893 8.76 19.29 -21.94
CA ILE A 893 9.21 18.58 -20.74
C ILE A 893 10.37 19.34 -20.11
N GLU A 894 10.07 20.03 -19.00
CA GLU A 894 11.05 20.86 -18.29
C GLU A 894 12.23 20.01 -17.79
N GLY A 895 13.45 20.45 -18.11
CA GLY A 895 14.70 19.81 -17.70
C GLY A 895 15.05 18.51 -18.43
N ALA A 896 14.24 18.05 -19.39
CA ALA A 896 14.55 16.84 -20.16
C ALA A 896 15.62 17.09 -21.23
N PRO A 897 16.59 16.16 -21.41
CA PRO A 897 17.64 16.27 -22.44
C PRO A 897 17.12 15.92 -23.85
N HIS A 898 17.99 15.90 -24.87
CA HIS A 898 17.61 15.52 -26.24
C HIS A 898 16.95 14.13 -26.33
N SER A 899 17.52 13.12 -25.68
CA SER A 899 17.01 11.74 -25.78
C SER A 899 16.31 11.31 -24.49
N PHE A 900 15.01 11.05 -24.59
CA PHE A 900 14.20 10.44 -23.53
C PHE A 900 13.18 9.44 -24.09
N HIS A 901 12.74 8.51 -23.23
CA HIS A 901 11.68 7.54 -23.50
C HIS A 901 10.34 7.99 -22.88
N LEU A 902 9.35 7.11 -22.68
CA LEU A 902 8.04 7.51 -22.13
C LEU A 902 8.04 7.75 -20.60
N GLN A 903 9.16 7.50 -19.94
CA GLN A 903 9.27 7.57 -18.48
C GLN A 903 10.59 8.24 -18.04
N PRO A 904 10.94 9.44 -18.54
CA PRO A 904 12.11 10.16 -18.06
C PRO A 904 11.96 10.50 -16.57
N SER A 905 13.08 10.80 -15.91
CA SER A 905 13.08 11.19 -14.49
C SER A 905 12.26 12.45 -14.19
N GLN A 906 12.03 13.29 -15.21
CA GLN A 906 11.35 14.57 -15.11
C GLN A 906 9.82 14.41 -15.05
N GLN A 907 9.26 13.46 -15.79
CA GLN A 907 7.80 13.29 -15.95
C GLN A 907 7.48 11.91 -16.53
N ASP A 908 6.41 11.25 -16.08
CA ASP A 908 5.86 10.07 -16.76
C ASP A 908 4.97 10.52 -17.92
N LEU A 909 5.37 10.19 -19.15
CA LEU A 909 4.70 10.59 -20.39
C LEU A 909 3.72 9.54 -20.90
N ARG A 910 3.66 8.35 -20.27
CA ARG A 910 2.74 7.28 -20.68
C ARG A 910 1.27 7.75 -20.68
N PRO A 911 0.75 8.46 -19.66
CA PRO A 911 -0.64 8.93 -19.69
C PRO A 911 -0.94 9.87 -20.87
N ALA A 912 -0.01 10.78 -21.20
CA ALA A 912 -0.19 11.72 -22.30
C ALA A 912 -0.15 11.01 -23.66
N VAL A 913 0.85 10.15 -23.88
CA VAL A 913 1.02 9.44 -25.16
C VAL A 913 -0.06 8.38 -25.39
N ILE A 914 -0.35 7.55 -24.37
CA ILE A 914 -1.42 6.54 -24.47
C ILE A 914 -2.78 7.23 -24.58
N GLY A 915 -3.04 8.27 -23.81
CA GLY A 915 -4.30 9.01 -23.89
C GLY A 915 -4.53 9.68 -25.25
N PHE A 916 -3.46 10.19 -25.88
CA PHE A 916 -3.52 10.71 -27.24
C PHE A 916 -3.85 9.62 -28.26
N PHE A 917 -3.12 8.50 -28.24
CA PHE A 917 -3.43 7.39 -29.16
C PHE A 917 -4.82 6.79 -28.89
N ASP A 918 -5.24 6.65 -27.62
CA ASP A 918 -6.56 6.15 -27.27
C ASP A 918 -7.67 7.05 -27.85
N ARG A 919 -7.47 8.37 -27.87
CA ARG A 919 -8.43 9.32 -28.45
C ARG A 919 -8.62 9.17 -29.95
N TYR A 920 -7.57 8.81 -30.69
CA TYR A 920 -7.56 8.85 -32.16
C TYR A 920 -7.48 7.48 -32.84
N LEU A 921 -7.08 6.43 -32.12
CA LEU A 921 -6.87 5.10 -32.67
C LEU A 921 -7.77 4.03 -32.03
N LYS A 922 -8.37 4.26 -30.85
CA LYS A 922 -9.34 3.31 -30.30
C LYS A 922 -10.75 3.66 -30.80
N PRO A 923 -11.53 2.66 -31.24
CA PRO A 923 -12.90 2.85 -31.75
C PRO A 923 -13.92 3.20 -30.65
#